data_AF-A0A0K1ESM4-F1
#
_entry.id   AF-A0A0K1ESM4-F1
#
_cell.length_a   1.000
_cell.length_b   1.000
_cell.length_c   1.000
_cell.angle_alpha   90.00
_cell.angle_beta   90.00
_cell.angle_gamma   90.00
#
_symmetry.space_group_name_H-M   'P 1'
#
loop_
_entity.id
_entity.type
_entity.pdbx_description
1 polymer ?
#
loop_
_entity_poly.entity_id
_entity_poly.type
_entity_poly.pdbx_seq_one_letter_code
_entity_poly.pdbx_strand_id
1 'polypeptide(L)'
;MDNLPLLPDHPYAAFLDQVDKPARYTGGEVGSIVKDWSSVEARVCLAFPDVYDIGMSHLGFKILYKILNDDPRTLAERCYAPWVDMEAQLVRRGLPLVALESARPLRDFDVVGFSLQFELTYSNILTMLKLGGIPLRAADREEDDPLVIAGGPVATHPEPIAPFLDLLVIGDGEEKATEVSLTWARLKKAGVPRKERLVALAKLGAVYVPSLYETRLDPDTGLHVVDRPVVPDAPLPVGRALVDLNQYPFPDDAPTGGPEAIFDRMSIEIARGCTEGCRFCQAGMIYRPVRERDPEQIVDTVMRAIKRSGQDEVSLTALSTADVSCISPLIKKIGERLAAERVTLGVSSLRAYGLEPELLDELKRVRAAGLTFAPEAGSQRMRDVVNKNVTEEQLLETAERVFSRGFGKMKLYFMIGLPTETDEDVRGIVETGARTAATGRRAAGKGKPADVTVSVSTHVPKPHTPFQWAAMDSLSEVSRKQQLLRSTVRPYRAVTLRTHEAHASVLEGIFARGDRPLADVLERAFHNGARFDSWDDQLKLEVWEEAFTHFGIDRSRYLGTLPLTARLPWDHIDVGLEEGFLAKEYRKAIQSRLSPPCGKVAGMFVHHTNLEDARADERRLVCYDCGVACDLSLMREERFSFLQKLGAERRALPVIQPEAPPPAEGAVDARGATPSVTQAAEADPSVTQAAGADPSVTQAAEADPSVTQAAGTQANGGATDGSLDPTLGALPAATSPATTAASPAKKRPPQRQGRGGIAYRLRYEKVGPMALLGHLDVVRELPRVLRRVGVPMTYTTGFHPKPDMTFGPALSLGVITLDEYVDVRLEQELDPEALDALVQAMSASSPRGLVFRAAARLGADDPALGKVISGARYLLIMARAAAGGADAERILEARCRAAMEATTLPHRREISGLAKMMDVRTYLKRAEVASPESLLALERAGLTGDVVALDVEVDILGSGSVKSSEVAAAIVGEGGVAPAHRAIRLELIARSEGGQQVSPLDLAALRRPRPPVRERPPAPPPALTADAE
;
A
#
# COMPACT_ATOMS: atom_id res chain seq x y z
N MET A 1 -5.45 16.61 33.04
CA MET A 1 -6.12 15.82 31.98
C MET A 1 -5.07 14.94 31.33
N ASP A 2 -4.42 14.10 32.12
CA ASP A 2 -3.07 13.67 31.75
C ASP A 2 -3.10 12.28 31.10
N ASN A 3 -4.30 11.89 30.65
CA ASN A 3 -4.70 10.78 29.77
C ASN A 3 -5.76 11.32 28.78
N LEU A 4 -5.75 10.91 27.51
CA LEU A 4 -6.89 10.97 26.57
C LEU A 4 -7.91 9.89 26.97
N PRO A 5 -9.06 10.25 27.56
CA PRO A 5 -10.08 9.28 27.92
C PRO A 5 -10.90 8.81 26.70
N LEU A 6 -10.47 9.11 25.47
CA LEU A 6 -10.85 8.34 24.27
C LEU A 6 -10.61 6.85 24.49
N LEU A 7 -9.53 6.54 25.19
CA LEU A 7 -9.01 5.22 25.49
C LEU A 7 -8.51 5.25 26.94
N PRO A 8 -9.41 5.28 27.94
CA PRO A 8 -9.05 5.66 29.31
C PRO A 8 -8.00 4.75 29.95
N ASP A 9 -7.96 3.47 29.55
CA ASP A 9 -7.02 2.45 30.04
C ASP A 9 -5.76 2.28 29.15
N HIS A 10 -5.61 3.07 28.09
CA HIS A 10 -4.56 2.88 27.08
C HIS A 10 -3.29 3.69 27.41
N PRO A 11 -2.08 3.09 27.40
CA PRO A 11 -0.88 3.71 27.93
C PRO A 11 -0.47 4.99 27.20
N TYR A 12 -0.77 5.11 25.91
CA TYR A 12 -0.42 6.29 25.11
C TYR A 12 -1.40 7.46 25.26
N ALA A 13 -2.50 7.25 25.99
CA ALA A 13 -3.58 8.22 26.11
C ALA A 13 -3.07 9.62 26.45
N ALA A 14 -2.06 9.76 27.31
CA ALA A 14 -1.53 11.06 27.74
C ALA A 14 -1.06 12.02 26.62
N PHE A 15 -0.79 11.54 25.39
CA PHE A 15 -0.07 12.34 24.39
C PHE A 15 -0.33 12.04 22.90
N LEU A 16 -1.30 11.19 22.52
CA LEU A 16 -1.53 10.90 21.09
C LEU A 16 -1.89 12.15 20.24
N ASP A 17 -2.31 13.26 20.83
CA ASP A 17 -2.50 14.54 20.13
C ASP A 17 -1.19 15.27 19.78
N GLN A 18 -0.05 14.77 20.25
CA GLN A 18 1.29 15.34 20.08
C GLN A 18 2.14 14.56 19.07
N VAL A 19 1.54 13.63 18.30
CA VAL A 19 2.21 12.79 17.30
C VAL A 19 1.42 12.75 15.98
N ASP A 20 2.11 12.53 14.87
CA ASP A 20 1.54 12.40 13.54
C ASP A 20 0.81 11.07 13.34
N LYS A 21 -0.34 11.13 12.66
CA LYS A 21 -1.23 9.99 12.37
C LYS A 21 -1.53 9.11 13.61
N PRO A 22 -2.06 9.65 14.72
CA PRO A 22 -2.14 8.93 16.00
C PRO A 22 -2.97 7.65 16.01
N ALA A 23 -3.95 7.52 15.11
CA ALA A 23 -4.73 6.29 14.94
C ALA A 23 -3.91 5.08 14.43
N ARG A 24 -2.63 5.26 14.07
CA ARG A 24 -1.65 4.17 13.88
C ARG A 24 -1.46 3.31 15.14
N TYR A 25 -1.76 3.87 16.32
CA TYR A 25 -1.33 3.34 17.62
C TYR A 25 -2.49 2.97 18.55
N THR A 26 -3.71 2.74 18.01
CA THR A 26 -4.93 2.60 18.83
C THR A 26 -5.84 1.41 18.50
N GLY A 27 -5.58 0.72 17.38
CA GLY A 27 -6.45 -0.35 16.88
C GLY A 27 -7.91 0.09 16.69
N GLY A 28 -8.83 -0.87 16.82
CA GLY A 28 -10.28 -0.66 16.73
C GLY A 28 -10.89 -0.89 15.34
N GLU A 29 -10.12 -1.47 14.42
CA GLU A 29 -10.53 -1.79 13.05
C GLU A 29 -11.59 -2.92 12.99
N VAL A 30 -12.40 -2.92 11.94
CA VAL A 30 -13.35 -4.01 11.66
C VAL A 30 -12.57 -5.24 11.21
N GLY A 31 -12.76 -6.37 11.89
CA GLY A 31 -12.02 -7.61 11.65
C GLY A 31 -10.84 -7.84 12.60
N SER A 32 -10.52 -6.90 13.49
CA SER A 32 -9.54 -7.11 14.57
C SER A 32 -10.07 -8.14 15.58
N ILE A 33 -9.29 -9.20 15.83
CA ILE A 33 -9.68 -10.33 16.68
C ILE A 33 -9.05 -10.15 18.07
N VAL A 34 -9.89 -10.13 19.11
CA VAL A 34 -9.45 -10.06 20.52
C VAL A 34 -9.90 -11.33 21.23
N LYS A 35 -8.94 -12.06 21.83
CA LYS A 35 -9.18 -13.28 22.61
C LYS A 35 -8.86 -13.07 24.08
N ASP A 36 -9.48 -13.88 24.95
CA ASP A 36 -9.10 -13.94 26.35
C ASP A 36 -7.72 -14.61 26.50
N TRP A 37 -6.75 -13.87 27.03
CA TRP A 37 -5.38 -14.31 27.28
C TRP A 37 -5.26 -15.53 28.23
N SER A 38 -6.32 -15.85 28.99
CA SER A 38 -6.39 -17.03 29.85
C SER A 38 -6.95 -18.28 29.15
N SER A 39 -7.58 -18.13 27.99
CA SER A 39 -8.21 -19.23 27.23
C SER A 39 -7.29 -19.92 26.21
N VAL A 40 -6.12 -19.34 25.93
CA VAL A 40 -5.15 -19.81 24.94
C VAL A 40 -3.94 -20.51 25.58
N GLU A 41 -3.26 -21.36 24.81
CA GLU A 41 -1.99 -21.99 25.19
C GLU A 41 -0.77 -21.09 24.92
N ALA A 42 -0.79 -20.26 23.88
CA ALA A 42 0.32 -19.36 23.52
C ALA A 42 -0.15 -17.99 23.00
N ARG A 43 0.55 -16.92 23.40
CA ARG A 43 0.31 -15.53 22.98
C ARG A 43 1.40 -15.05 22.04
N VAL A 44 1.02 -14.63 20.83
CA VAL A 44 1.95 -14.15 19.79
C VAL A 44 1.73 -12.66 19.52
N CYS A 45 2.79 -11.87 19.54
CA CYS A 45 2.79 -10.53 18.96
C CYS A 45 3.44 -10.59 17.57
N LEU A 46 2.65 -10.33 16.52
CA LEU A 46 3.16 -10.15 15.17
C LEU A 46 3.65 -8.70 15.02
N ALA A 47 4.96 -8.55 14.96
CA ALA A 47 5.66 -7.27 14.87
C ALA A 47 6.08 -6.97 13.43
N PHE A 48 5.65 -5.84 12.88
CA PHE A 48 6.11 -5.36 11.59
C PHE A 48 7.17 -4.25 11.78
N PRO A 49 8.41 -4.41 11.28
CA PRO A 49 9.52 -3.47 11.54
C PRO A 49 9.46 -2.20 10.66
N ASP A 50 8.26 -1.69 10.41
CA ASP A 50 7.98 -0.41 9.73
C ASP A 50 6.60 0.11 10.18
N VAL A 51 6.20 1.29 9.73
CA VAL A 51 4.94 1.93 10.10
C VAL A 51 3.69 1.13 9.67
N TYR A 52 2.62 1.29 10.44
CA TYR A 52 1.29 0.71 10.22
C TYR A 52 0.82 0.79 8.75
N ASP A 53 1.01 1.94 8.09
CA ASP A 53 0.55 2.19 6.71
C ASP A 53 1.12 1.17 5.70
N ILE A 54 2.37 0.75 5.91
CA ILE A 54 3.08 -0.24 5.09
C ILE A 54 2.72 -1.64 5.56
N GLY A 55 2.82 -1.93 6.86
CA GLY A 55 2.56 -3.26 7.41
C GLY A 55 1.13 -3.75 7.18
N MET A 56 0.12 -2.87 7.18
CA MET A 56 -1.25 -3.21 6.81
C MET A 56 -1.46 -3.52 5.32
N SER A 57 -0.47 -3.21 4.47
CA SER A 57 -0.47 -3.62 3.06
C SER A 57 0.17 -5.00 2.85
N HIS A 58 0.87 -5.56 3.85
CA HIS A 58 1.68 -6.78 3.73
C HIS A 58 0.83 -8.06 3.76
N LEU A 59 1.02 -8.94 2.77
CA LEU A 59 0.17 -10.12 2.56
C LEU A 59 0.46 -11.26 3.56
N GLY A 60 1.74 -11.61 3.76
CA GLY A 60 2.12 -12.69 4.67
C GLY A 60 1.72 -12.43 6.13
N PHE A 61 1.86 -11.18 6.58
CA PHE A 61 1.43 -10.72 7.91
C PHE A 61 -0.08 -10.95 8.14
N LYS A 62 -0.91 -10.73 7.11
CA LYS A 62 -2.36 -11.05 7.15
C LYS A 62 -2.62 -12.55 7.22
N ILE A 63 -1.88 -13.35 6.44
CA ILE A 63 -1.99 -14.82 6.44
C ILE A 63 -1.67 -15.36 7.84
N LEU A 64 -0.55 -14.94 8.44
CA LEU A 64 -0.14 -15.38 9.78
C LEU A 64 -1.09 -14.89 10.87
N TYR A 65 -1.56 -13.64 10.80
CA TYR A 65 -2.56 -13.10 11.74
C TYR A 65 -3.87 -13.89 11.70
N LYS A 66 -4.30 -14.34 10.51
CA LYS A 66 -5.46 -15.22 10.39
C LYS A 66 -5.19 -16.60 10.98
N ILE A 67 -4.15 -17.29 10.53
CA ILE A 67 -3.88 -18.68 10.96
C ILE A 67 -3.75 -18.80 12.48
N LEU A 68 -3.01 -17.88 13.12
CA LEU A 68 -2.83 -17.86 14.58
C LEU A 68 -4.09 -17.43 15.36
N ASN A 69 -5.09 -16.83 14.71
CA ASN A 69 -6.37 -16.50 15.34
C ASN A 69 -7.50 -17.47 14.98
N ASP A 70 -7.42 -18.21 13.87
CA ASP A 70 -8.33 -19.30 13.52
C ASP A 70 -8.08 -20.54 14.40
N ASP A 71 -6.83 -20.81 14.82
CA ASP A 71 -6.54 -21.84 15.83
C ASP A 71 -7.02 -21.36 17.24
N PRO A 72 -7.88 -22.12 17.94
CA PRO A 72 -8.41 -21.72 19.24
C PRO A 72 -7.34 -21.71 20.36
N ARG A 73 -6.19 -22.35 20.16
CA ARG A 73 -5.11 -22.48 21.17
C ARG A 73 -4.13 -21.32 21.16
N THR A 74 -4.19 -20.43 20.18
CA THR A 74 -3.29 -19.28 20.05
C THR A 74 -4.07 -17.97 19.98
N LEU A 75 -3.43 -16.87 20.35
CA LEU A 75 -3.85 -15.52 19.92
C LEU A 75 -2.71 -14.82 19.20
N ALA A 76 -3.04 -14.01 18.21
CA ALA A 76 -2.11 -13.13 17.52
C ALA A 76 -2.60 -11.67 17.58
N GLU A 77 -1.79 -10.79 18.14
CA GLU A 77 -2.00 -9.34 18.15
C GLU A 77 -0.93 -8.64 17.31
N ARG A 78 -1.21 -7.43 16.81
CA ARG A 78 -0.36 -6.71 15.86
C ARG A 78 0.42 -5.59 16.54
N CYS A 79 1.69 -5.43 16.18
CA CYS A 79 2.49 -4.26 16.52
C CYS A 79 3.27 -3.76 15.30
N TYR A 80 3.55 -2.46 15.27
CA TYR A 80 4.25 -1.76 14.19
C TYR A 80 5.37 -0.89 14.77
N ALA A 81 6.38 -0.56 13.98
CA ALA A 81 7.42 0.37 14.42
C ALA A 81 6.80 1.75 14.67
N PRO A 82 6.99 2.36 15.86
CA PRO A 82 6.50 3.70 16.13
C PRO A 82 7.32 4.71 15.29
N TRP A 83 6.66 5.72 14.73
CA TRP A 83 7.35 6.81 14.04
C TRP A 83 8.20 7.63 15.02
N VAL A 84 9.17 8.40 14.52
CA VAL A 84 10.24 8.99 15.35
C VAL A 84 9.76 9.95 16.44
N ASP A 85 8.62 10.60 16.24
CA ASP A 85 7.93 11.45 17.22
C ASP A 85 7.24 10.63 18.33
N MET A 86 6.67 9.49 17.96
CA MET A 86 6.08 8.50 18.86
C MET A 86 7.17 7.79 19.69
N GLU A 87 8.29 7.39 19.09
CA GLU A 87 9.46 6.90 19.84
C GLU A 87 9.92 7.95 20.85
N ALA A 88 10.08 9.22 20.43
CA ALA A 88 10.52 10.28 21.33
C ALA A 88 9.58 10.48 22.53
N GLN A 89 8.25 10.39 22.34
CA GLN A 89 7.28 10.45 23.44
C GLN A 89 7.33 9.22 24.35
N LEU A 90 7.48 8.01 23.80
CA LEU A 90 7.61 6.77 24.58
C LEU A 90 8.86 6.79 25.46
N VAL A 91 10.02 7.10 24.86
CA VAL A 91 11.31 7.22 25.57
C VAL A 91 11.24 8.29 26.65
N ARG A 92 10.70 9.49 26.34
CA ARG A 92 10.56 10.60 27.29
C ARG A 92 9.68 10.25 28.50
N ARG A 93 8.73 9.33 28.34
CA ARG A 93 7.73 8.97 29.37
C ARG A 93 8.03 7.63 30.06
N GLY A 94 9.04 6.89 29.63
CA GLY A 94 9.34 5.54 30.13
C GLY A 94 8.24 4.53 29.82
N LEU A 95 7.48 4.74 28.73
CA LEU A 95 6.35 3.90 28.35
C LEU A 95 6.77 2.81 27.34
N PRO A 96 6.26 1.57 27.49
CA PRO A 96 6.62 0.48 26.60
C PRO A 96 5.91 0.58 25.25
N LEU A 97 6.46 -0.07 24.22
CA LEU A 97 5.75 -0.37 22.98
C LEU A 97 4.76 -1.52 23.23
N VAL A 98 3.52 -1.34 22.76
CA VAL A 98 2.39 -2.26 22.97
C VAL A 98 1.71 -2.67 21.67
N ALA A 99 1.02 -3.82 21.70
CA ALA A 99 0.19 -4.31 20.59
C ALA A 99 -1.17 -3.59 20.48
N LEU A 100 -1.76 -3.55 19.28
CA LEU A 100 -2.98 -2.77 18.97
C LEU A 100 -4.27 -3.34 19.58
N GLU A 101 -4.38 -4.66 19.71
CA GLU A 101 -5.61 -5.32 20.16
C GLU A 101 -5.85 -5.19 21.68
N SER A 102 -4.86 -5.50 22.51
CA SER A 102 -4.97 -5.46 23.98
C SER A 102 -4.26 -4.30 24.68
N ALA A 103 -3.46 -3.52 23.94
CA ALA A 103 -2.54 -2.51 24.50
C ALA A 103 -1.51 -3.06 25.50
N ARG A 104 -1.14 -4.35 25.40
CA ARG A 104 -0.10 -4.99 26.23
C ARG A 104 1.32 -4.83 25.69
N PRO A 105 2.33 -4.63 26.57
CA PRO A 105 3.74 -4.61 26.20
C PRO A 105 4.20 -5.87 25.47
N LEU A 106 5.16 -5.73 24.55
CA LEU A 106 5.70 -6.87 23.78
C LEU A 106 6.33 -7.96 24.66
N ARG A 107 6.92 -7.61 25.81
CA ARG A 107 7.45 -8.57 26.80
C ARG A 107 6.39 -9.43 27.52
N ASP A 108 5.10 -9.06 27.48
CA ASP A 108 4.03 -9.84 28.12
C ASP A 108 3.66 -11.11 27.32
N PHE A 109 4.07 -11.19 26.05
CA PHE A 109 3.76 -12.28 25.12
C PHE A 109 4.70 -13.49 25.30
N ASP A 110 4.30 -14.67 24.83
CA ASP A 110 5.19 -15.84 24.79
C ASP A 110 6.17 -15.73 23.61
N VAL A 111 5.72 -15.16 22.49
CA VAL A 111 6.46 -15.04 21.23
C VAL A 111 6.27 -13.64 20.63
N VAL A 112 7.35 -13.04 20.14
CA VAL A 112 7.33 -11.81 19.31
C VAL A 112 7.95 -12.14 17.96
N GLY A 113 7.18 -12.01 16.88
CA GLY A 113 7.57 -12.46 15.54
C GLY A 113 7.70 -11.33 14.52
N PHE A 114 8.89 -11.18 13.93
CA PHE A 114 9.21 -10.13 12.96
C PHE A 114 9.16 -10.60 11.50
N SER A 115 8.66 -9.73 10.62
CA SER A 115 8.66 -9.95 9.15
C SER A 115 9.84 -9.24 8.48
N LEU A 116 10.87 -9.99 8.09
CA LEU A 116 12.08 -9.49 7.44
C LEU A 116 11.87 -9.43 5.91
N GLN A 117 11.46 -8.27 5.41
CA GLN A 117 11.22 -8.05 3.97
C GLN A 117 12.46 -7.57 3.22
N PHE A 118 13.24 -6.70 3.85
CA PHE A 118 14.50 -6.15 3.36
C PHE A 118 15.29 -5.59 4.55
N GLU A 119 16.59 -5.39 4.37
CA GLU A 119 17.60 -5.32 5.42
C GLU A 119 17.63 -3.97 6.15
N LEU A 120 17.22 -2.89 5.47
CA LEU A 120 17.15 -1.53 6.05
C LEU A 120 16.07 -1.38 7.15
N THR A 121 15.32 -2.44 7.46
CA THR A 121 14.38 -2.50 8.58
C THR A 121 15.02 -2.97 9.90
N TYR A 122 16.30 -3.39 9.89
CA TYR A 122 16.97 -3.94 11.08
C TYR A 122 17.03 -2.97 12.27
N SER A 123 17.28 -1.67 12.04
CA SER A 123 17.30 -0.65 13.10
C SER A 123 15.93 -0.50 13.79
N ASN A 124 14.84 -0.70 13.05
CA ASN A 124 13.47 -0.68 13.59
C ASN A 124 13.19 -1.90 14.46
N ILE A 125 13.77 -3.08 14.18
CA ILE A 125 13.65 -4.27 15.04
C ILE A 125 14.25 -3.98 16.43
N LEU A 126 15.47 -3.44 16.47
CA LEU A 126 16.15 -3.05 17.72
C LEU A 126 15.35 -1.96 18.47
N THR A 127 14.68 -1.06 17.74
CA THR A 127 13.77 -0.07 18.31
C THR A 127 12.56 -0.73 18.98
N MET A 128 11.92 -1.69 18.32
CA MET A 128 10.76 -2.42 18.84
C MET A 128 11.12 -3.34 20.02
N LEU A 129 12.31 -3.96 20.03
CA LEU A 129 12.81 -4.73 21.17
C LEU A 129 13.06 -3.83 22.39
N LYS A 130 13.82 -2.74 22.20
CA LYS A 130 14.14 -1.77 23.27
C LYS A 130 12.89 -1.16 23.89
N LEU A 131 11.94 -0.69 23.07
CA LEU A 131 10.68 -0.12 23.57
C LEU A 131 9.74 -1.20 24.10
N GLY A 132 9.74 -2.40 23.53
CA GLY A 132 8.97 -3.54 24.03
C GLY A 132 9.42 -4.05 25.41
N GLY A 133 10.61 -3.64 25.86
CA GLY A 133 11.21 -4.04 27.12
C GLY A 133 11.83 -5.44 27.08
N ILE A 134 12.41 -5.82 25.93
CA ILE A 134 13.04 -7.11 25.67
C ILE A 134 14.55 -6.90 25.44
N PRO A 135 15.45 -7.74 25.99
CA PRO A 135 16.89 -7.65 25.73
C PRO A 135 17.22 -7.69 24.24
N LEU A 136 18.13 -6.82 23.79
CA LEU A 136 18.47 -6.65 22.37
C LEU A 136 19.09 -7.92 21.79
N ARG A 137 20.17 -8.43 22.39
CA ARG A 137 20.81 -9.67 21.95
C ARG A 137 20.12 -10.89 22.54
N ALA A 138 20.03 -11.96 21.77
CA ALA A 138 19.44 -13.23 22.21
C ALA A 138 20.24 -13.91 23.33
N ALA A 139 21.53 -13.57 23.47
CA ALA A 139 22.39 -14.05 24.55
C ALA A 139 22.06 -13.43 25.93
N ASP A 140 21.39 -12.27 25.96
CA ASP A 140 21.06 -11.54 27.18
C ASP A 140 19.64 -11.84 27.68
N ARG A 141 18.96 -12.85 27.09
CA ARG A 141 17.56 -13.20 27.41
C ARG A 141 17.46 -14.29 28.45
N GLU A 142 16.65 -14.05 29.48
CA GLU A 142 16.43 -14.97 30.59
C GLU A 142 15.39 -16.05 30.23
N GLU A 143 15.11 -16.96 31.18
CA GLU A 143 14.14 -18.05 31.00
C GLU A 143 12.71 -17.55 30.72
N ASP A 144 12.33 -16.42 31.34
CA ASP A 144 10.99 -15.85 31.23
C ASP A 144 10.79 -14.83 30.09
N ASP A 145 11.86 -14.36 29.44
CA ASP A 145 11.77 -13.50 28.26
C ASP A 145 10.99 -14.16 27.12
N PRO A 146 10.29 -13.38 26.26
CA PRO A 146 9.64 -13.90 25.05
C PRO A 146 10.64 -14.58 24.11
N LEU A 147 10.15 -15.46 23.25
CA LEU A 147 10.89 -15.94 22.09
C LEU A 147 10.84 -14.87 20.99
N VAL A 148 11.98 -14.31 20.60
CA VAL A 148 12.04 -13.40 19.46
C VAL A 148 12.32 -14.20 18.19
N ILE A 149 11.30 -14.34 17.34
CA ILE A 149 11.39 -15.05 16.06
C ILE A 149 11.40 -14.08 14.89
N ALA A 150 11.93 -14.51 13.75
CA ALA A 150 11.77 -13.79 12.50
C ALA A 150 11.48 -14.72 11.31
N GLY A 151 10.91 -14.19 10.23
CA GLY A 151 10.63 -14.92 9.00
C GLY A 151 10.48 -13.98 7.79
N GLY A 152 10.18 -14.53 6.61
CA GLY A 152 10.14 -13.78 5.35
C GLY A 152 11.42 -13.96 4.50
N PRO A 153 11.53 -13.28 3.35
CA PRO A 153 12.59 -13.54 2.37
C PRO A 153 14.02 -13.36 2.94
N VAL A 154 14.21 -12.36 3.81
CA VAL A 154 15.53 -12.06 4.40
C VAL A 154 15.97 -13.06 5.47
N ALA A 155 15.06 -13.90 5.99
CA ALA A 155 15.43 -15.00 6.87
C ALA A 155 16.39 -16.01 6.21
N THR A 156 16.49 -16.01 4.87
CA THR A 156 17.42 -16.84 4.10
C THR A 156 18.89 -16.40 4.16
N HIS A 157 19.19 -15.20 4.67
CA HIS A 157 20.55 -14.65 4.77
C HIS A 157 20.71 -13.74 6.01
N PRO A 158 20.49 -14.27 7.23
CA PRO A 158 20.16 -13.42 8.38
C PRO A 158 21.35 -13.01 9.26
N GLU A 159 22.58 -13.39 8.93
CA GLU A 159 23.73 -13.29 9.85
C GLU A 159 23.95 -11.91 10.51
N PRO A 160 23.75 -10.76 9.83
CA PRO A 160 23.87 -9.44 10.46
C PRO A 160 22.80 -9.11 11.52
N ILE A 161 21.62 -9.74 11.47
CA ILE A 161 20.53 -9.58 12.46
C ILE A 161 20.44 -10.78 13.41
N ALA A 162 21.10 -11.90 13.09
CA ALA A 162 21.04 -13.15 13.82
C ALA A 162 21.34 -13.07 15.33
N PRO A 163 22.29 -12.25 15.83
CA PRO A 163 22.52 -12.13 17.28
C PRO A 163 21.38 -11.49 18.08
N PHE A 164 20.41 -10.83 17.42
CA PHE A 164 19.24 -10.23 18.05
C PHE A 164 18.01 -11.16 18.04
N LEU A 165 18.10 -12.34 17.41
CA LEU A 165 16.99 -13.26 17.19
C LEU A 165 17.25 -14.59 17.90
N ASP A 166 16.23 -15.15 18.55
CA ASP A 166 16.35 -16.49 19.16
C ASP A 166 16.32 -17.57 18.07
N LEU A 167 15.45 -17.41 17.06
CA LEU A 167 15.39 -18.26 15.88
C LEU A 167 14.80 -17.55 14.66
N LEU A 168 14.97 -18.17 13.49
CA LEU A 168 14.34 -17.78 12.24
C LEU A 168 13.60 -18.95 11.60
N VAL A 169 12.42 -18.66 11.04
CA VAL A 169 11.63 -19.59 10.22
C VAL A 169 11.98 -19.35 8.74
N ILE A 170 12.44 -20.41 8.07
CA ILE A 170 12.92 -20.36 6.69
C ILE A 170 11.84 -20.85 5.73
N GLY A 171 11.46 -20.03 4.76
CA GLY A 171 10.45 -20.38 3.75
C GLY A 171 9.03 -19.97 4.15
N ASP A 172 8.06 -20.85 3.89
CA ASP A 172 6.64 -20.59 4.16
C ASP A 172 6.33 -20.68 5.67
N GLY A 173 5.67 -19.65 6.22
CA GLY A 173 5.44 -19.51 7.67
C GLY A 173 4.14 -20.14 8.17
N GLU A 174 3.24 -20.50 7.26
CA GLU A 174 1.84 -20.87 7.54
C GLU A 174 1.68 -21.98 8.59
N GLU A 175 2.46 -23.06 8.49
CA GLU A 175 2.46 -24.15 9.47
C GLU A 175 3.35 -23.82 10.69
N LYS A 176 4.57 -23.36 10.40
CA LYS A 176 5.66 -23.22 11.39
C LYS A 176 5.36 -22.15 12.44
N ALA A 177 4.61 -21.09 12.12
CA ALA A 177 4.26 -20.05 13.08
C ALA A 177 3.44 -20.61 14.27
N THR A 178 2.45 -21.46 13.99
CA THR A 178 1.62 -22.10 15.03
C THR A 178 2.38 -23.21 15.75
N GLU A 179 3.13 -24.04 15.02
CA GLU A 179 3.91 -25.14 15.58
C GLU A 179 4.99 -24.66 16.56
N VAL A 180 5.80 -23.66 16.17
CA VAL A 180 6.85 -23.06 17.01
C VAL A 180 6.23 -22.41 18.25
N SER A 181 5.15 -21.65 18.09
CA SER A 181 4.53 -20.90 19.20
C SER A 181 3.94 -21.83 20.27
N LEU A 182 3.21 -22.87 19.85
CA LEU A 182 2.65 -23.86 20.77
C LEU A 182 3.74 -24.71 21.43
N THR A 183 4.79 -25.09 20.68
CA THR A 183 5.91 -25.88 21.21
C THR A 183 6.69 -25.09 22.26
N TRP A 184 7.00 -23.82 21.99
CA TRP A 184 7.67 -22.92 22.93
C TRP A 184 6.87 -22.75 24.23
N ALA A 185 5.59 -22.37 24.13
CA ALA A 185 4.76 -22.11 25.31
C ALA A 185 4.56 -23.36 26.18
N ARG A 186 4.37 -24.54 25.56
CA ARG A 186 4.27 -25.83 26.27
C ARG A 186 5.55 -26.18 27.02
N LEU A 187 6.72 -26.03 26.38
CA LEU A 187 8.00 -26.35 27.02
C LEU A 187 8.36 -25.32 28.11
N LYS A 188 8.03 -24.03 27.92
CA LYS A 188 8.19 -22.99 28.96
C LYS A 188 7.33 -23.31 30.18
N LYS A 189 6.06 -23.64 29.97
CA LYS A 189 5.11 -24.08 31.02
C LYS A 189 5.52 -25.38 31.72
N ALA A 190 6.30 -26.24 31.06
CA ALA A 190 6.87 -27.45 31.63
C ALA A 190 8.19 -27.23 32.40
N GLY A 191 8.72 -25.99 32.45
CA GLY A 191 9.96 -25.66 33.15
C GLY A 191 11.24 -26.11 32.43
N VAL A 192 11.17 -26.35 31.11
CA VAL A 192 12.35 -26.76 30.31
C VAL A 192 13.27 -25.55 30.08
N PRO A 193 14.60 -25.64 30.32
CA PRO A 193 15.52 -24.52 30.14
C PRO A 193 15.51 -23.92 28.72
N ARG A 194 15.72 -22.61 28.59
CA ARG A 194 15.68 -21.85 27.31
C ARG A 194 16.55 -22.50 26.25
N LYS A 195 17.76 -22.93 26.61
CA LYS A 195 18.68 -23.62 25.70
C LYS A 195 18.10 -24.94 25.16
N GLU A 196 17.45 -25.74 26.01
CA GLU A 196 16.83 -27.00 25.61
C GLU A 196 15.56 -26.77 24.78
N ARG A 197 14.78 -25.73 25.11
CA ARG A 197 13.65 -25.26 24.28
C ARG A 197 14.10 -24.90 22.86
N LEU A 198 15.18 -24.14 22.72
CA LEU A 198 15.74 -23.75 21.42
C LEU A 198 16.27 -24.95 20.63
N VAL A 199 16.92 -25.92 21.29
CA VAL A 199 17.33 -27.20 20.65
C VAL A 199 16.11 -28.02 20.20
N ALA A 200 15.02 -28.03 20.96
CA ALA A 200 13.78 -28.69 20.54
C ALA A 200 13.12 -28.01 19.33
N LEU A 201 13.14 -26.67 19.27
CA LEU A 201 12.59 -25.91 18.14
C LEU A 201 13.42 -26.09 16.85
N ALA A 202 14.74 -26.18 16.94
CA ALA A 202 15.59 -26.49 15.78
C ALA A 202 15.25 -27.85 15.12
N LYS A 203 14.78 -28.82 15.93
CA LYS A 203 14.40 -30.17 15.46
C LYS A 203 13.06 -30.23 14.73
N LEU A 204 12.28 -29.14 14.71
CA LEU A 204 11.04 -29.06 13.92
C LEU A 204 11.31 -28.95 12.41
N GLY A 205 12.56 -28.68 12.00
CA GLY A 205 12.92 -28.41 10.62
C GLY A 205 12.43 -27.04 10.14
N ALA A 206 13.07 -26.50 9.11
CA ALA A 206 12.85 -25.12 8.62
C ALA A 206 13.07 -24.01 9.69
N VAL A 207 13.78 -24.32 10.77
CA VAL A 207 14.06 -23.43 11.89
C VAL A 207 15.57 -23.32 12.08
N TYR A 208 16.11 -22.12 11.85
CA TYR A 208 17.50 -21.78 12.14
C TYR A 208 17.60 -21.13 13.52
N VAL A 209 18.51 -21.59 14.37
CA VAL A 209 18.70 -21.07 15.74
C VAL A 209 20.15 -20.59 15.87
N PRO A 210 20.45 -19.29 15.69
CA PRO A 210 21.83 -18.81 15.52
C PRO A 210 22.81 -19.17 16.64
N SER A 211 22.31 -19.31 17.88
CA SER A 211 23.07 -19.68 19.07
C SER A 211 23.50 -21.16 19.11
N LEU A 212 22.99 -22.00 18.19
CA LEU A 212 23.39 -23.40 18.06
C LEU A 212 24.51 -23.63 17.05
N TYR A 213 25.13 -22.59 16.49
CA TYR A 213 26.16 -22.72 15.46
C TYR A 213 27.36 -21.79 15.68
N GLU A 214 28.56 -22.33 15.49
CA GLU A 214 29.82 -21.57 15.44
C GLU A 214 30.03 -20.96 14.06
N THR A 215 30.65 -19.79 14.00
CA THR A 215 31.15 -19.17 12.76
C THR A 215 32.67 -19.21 12.71
N ARG A 216 33.24 -19.28 11.49
CA ARG A 216 34.67 -19.08 11.23
C ARG A 216 34.88 -18.07 10.11
N LEU A 217 36.07 -17.49 10.02
CA LEU A 217 36.48 -16.75 8.81
C LEU A 217 36.66 -17.72 7.63
N ASP A 218 36.04 -17.40 6.50
CA ASP A 218 36.37 -17.96 5.20
C ASP A 218 37.69 -17.35 4.68
N PRO A 219 38.65 -18.15 4.18
CA PRO A 219 39.99 -17.66 3.82
C PRO A 219 40.04 -16.91 2.49
N ASP A 220 39.06 -17.12 1.60
CA ASP A 220 39.01 -16.52 0.26
C ASP A 220 38.37 -15.12 0.29
N THR A 221 37.41 -14.89 1.21
CA THR A 221 36.66 -13.62 1.35
C THR A 221 36.99 -12.83 2.62
N GLY A 222 37.44 -13.49 3.69
CA GLY A 222 37.55 -12.87 5.01
C GLY A 222 36.20 -12.54 5.66
N LEU A 223 35.10 -13.18 5.24
CA LEU A 223 33.78 -13.08 5.86
C LEU A 223 33.58 -14.21 6.88
N HIS A 224 32.75 -13.98 7.90
CA HIS A 224 32.33 -15.02 8.83
C HIS A 224 31.23 -15.89 8.21
N VAL A 225 31.51 -17.19 8.12
CA VAL A 225 30.57 -18.21 7.63
C VAL A 225 30.22 -19.15 8.76
N VAL A 226 28.95 -19.56 8.81
CA VAL A 226 28.46 -20.59 9.74
C VAL A 226 29.14 -21.92 9.43
N ASP A 227 29.92 -22.45 10.38
CA ASP A 227 30.79 -23.59 10.10
C ASP A 227 30.19 -24.94 10.47
N ARG A 228 29.69 -25.05 11.71
CA ARG A 228 29.22 -26.31 12.29
C ARG A 228 28.22 -26.06 13.42
N PRO A 229 27.28 -26.99 13.68
CA PRO A 229 26.46 -26.94 14.87
C PRO A 229 27.29 -27.23 16.13
N VAL A 230 26.86 -26.65 17.27
CA VAL A 230 27.45 -26.88 18.60
C VAL A 230 26.72 -27.99 19.38
N VAL A 231 25.61 -28.50 18.84
CA VAL A 231 24.85 -29.65 19.37
C VAL A 231 24.70 -30.71 18.27
N PRO A 232 24.73 -32.02 18.58
CA PRO A 232 24.80 -33.07 17.55
C PRO A 232 23.63 -33.12 16.57
N ASP A 233 22.44 -32.67 17.00
CA ASP A 233 21.18 -32.86 16.28
C ASP A 233 20.68 -31.59 15.55
N ALA A 234 21.45 -30.50 15.51
CA ALA A 234 21.03 -29.28 14.82
C ALA A 234 21.34 -29.37 13.32
N PRO A 235 20.37 -29.06 12.42
CA PRO A 235 20.52 -29.29 10.99
C PRO A 235 21.53 -28.36 10.34
N LEU A 236 22.40 -28.89 9.49
CA LEU A 236 23.29 -28.12 8.62
C LEU A 236 23.44 -28.84 7.26
N PRO A 237 22.99 -28.23 6.13
CA PRO A 237 22.27 -26.96 6.04
C PRO A 237 20.89 -27.01 6.71
N VAL A 238 20.36 -25.85 7.07
CA VAL A 238 18.98 -25.69 7.51
C VAL A 238 18.09 -25.61 6.27
N GLY A 239 17.23 -26.60 6.06
CA GLY A 239 16.22 -26.58 5.00
C GLY A 239 15.14 -25.51 5.22
N ARG A 240 14.13 -25.50 4.34
CA ARG A 240 13.01 -24.55 4.37
C ARG A 240 11.65 -25.23 4.36
N ALA A 241 10.63 -24.54 4.86
CA ALA A 241 9.25 -24.96 4.80
C ALA A 241 8.64 -24.61 3.43
N LEU A 242 7.82 -25.52 2.91
CA LEU A 242 7.01 -25.35 1.71
C LEU A 242 5.61 -25.92 1.97
N VAL A 243 4.58 -25.11 1.78
CA VAL A 243 3.17 -25.53 1.96
C VAL A 243 2.41 -25.67 0.64
N ASP A 244 1.34 -26.46 0.64
CA ASP A 244 0.30 -26.35 -0.38
C ASP A 244 -0.55 -25.10 -0.09
N LEU A 245 -0.53 -24.13 -1.01
CA LEU A 245 -1.27 -22.87 -0.85
C LEU A 245 -2.80 -23.09 -0.77
N ASN A 246 -3.30 -24.23 -1.26
CA ASN A 246 -4.74 -24.54 -1.29
C ASN A 246 -5.25 -25.12 0.04
N GLN A 247 -4.35 -25.52 0.93
CA GLN A 247 -4.65 -25.89 2.32
C GLN A 247 -4.70 -24.67 3.25
N TYR A 248 -4.16 -23.52 2.81
CA TYR A 248 -4.16 -22.25 3.53
C TYR A 248 -4.82 -21.14 2.69
N PRO A 249 -6.16 -21.13 2.53
CA PRO A 249 -6.87 -20.11 1.76
C PRO A 249 -6.52 -18.68 2.21
N PHE A 250 -6.48 -17.75 1.26
CA PHE A 250 -6.08 -16.37 1.56
C PHE A 250 -7.13 -15.66 2.46
N PRO A 251 -6.73 -14.85 3.45
CA PRO A 251 -7.66 -14.16 4.35
C PRO A 251 -8.69 -13.26 3.64
N ASP A 252 -9.97 -13.42 4.01
CA ASP A 252 -11.07 -12.56 3.58
C ASP A 252 -11.68 -11.71 4.73
N ASP A 253 -11.15 -11.86 5.95
CA ASP A 253 -11.56 -11.18 7.18
C ASP A 253 -10.44 -10.34 7.82
N ALA A 254 -9.36 -10.06 7.07
CA ALA A 254 -8.25 -9.22 7.55
C ALA A 254 -8.71 -7.79 7.95
N PRO A 255 -8.14 -7.18 9.03
CA PRO A 255 -8.66 -5.94 9.59
C PRO A 255 -8.72 -4.74 8.62
N THR A 256 -9.80 -3.95 8.69
CA THR A 256 -10.04 -2.77 7.82
C THR A 256 -10.76 -1.63 8.54
N GLY A 257 -10.62 -0.40 8.04
CA GLY A 257 -11.28 0.80 8.61
C GLY A 257 -10.50 1.53 9.72
N GLY A 258 -9.21 1.25 9.84
CA GLY A 258 -8.24 2.13 10.51
C GLY A 258 -7.69 3.22 9.56
N PRO A 259 -6.49 3.77 9.82
CA PRO A 259 -5.83 4.71 8.90
C PRO A 259 -5.62 4.15 7.49
N GLU A 260 -5.53 5.04 6.51
CA GLU A 260 -5.16 4.72 5.13
C GLU A 260 -3.81 3.98 5.03
N ALA A 261 -3.87 2.74 4.56
CA ALA A 261 -2.70 1.95 4.19
C ALA A 261 -2.18 2.34 2.80
N ILE A 262 -0.90 2.10 2.52
CA ILE A 262 -0.27 2.40 1.21
C ILE A 262 -1.02 1.74 0.05
N PHE A 263 -1.58 0.54 0.27
CA PHE A 263 -2.53 -0.09 -0.64
C PHE A 263 -3.86 -0.38 0.08
N ASP A 264 -4.64 0.68 0.37
CA ASP A 264 -5.99 0.60 0.96
C ASP A 264 -7.04 0.03 -0.02
N ARG A 265 -6.88 -1.25 -0.34
CA ARG A 265 -7.77 -2.09 -1.17
C ARG A 265 -7.64 -3.56 -0.78
N MET A 266 -8.56 -4.40 -1.24
CA MET A 266 -8.45 -5.84 -1.00
C MET A 266 -7.40 -6.48 -1.91
N SER A 267 -6.20 -6.75 -1.39
CA SER A 267 -5.08 -7.35 -2.14
C SER A 267 -4.95 -8.83 -1.80
N ILE A 268 -5.01 -9.71 -2.80
CA ILE A 268 -5.05 -11.17 -2.65
C ILE A 268 -3.88 -11.82 -3.39
N GLU A 269 -3.10 -12.66 -2.68
CA GLU A 269 -2.08 -13.51 -3.30
C GLU A 269 -2.78 -14.57 -4.18
N ILE A 270 -2.39 -14.70 -5.45
CA ILE A 270 -2.90 -15.74 -6.37
C ILE A 270 -1.88 -16.83 -6.71
N ALA A 271 -0.58 -16.54 -6.57
CA ALA A 271 0.51 -17.50 -6.78
C ALA A 271 1.79 -17.08 -6.05
N ARG A 272 2.59 -18.06 -5.64
CA ARG A 272 3.91 -17.87 -4.98
C ARG A 272 5.01 -18.47 -5.86
N GLY A 273 6.14 -17.76 -5.99
CA GLY A 273 7.22 -18.11 -6.94
C GLY A 273 7.07 -17.46 -8.33
N CYS A 274 8.07 -17.65 -9.20
CA CYS A 274 8.11 -17.10 -10.56
C CYS A 274 8.82 -18.04 -11.55
N THR A 275 8.30 -18.15 -12.78
CA THR A 275 8.82 -19.02 -13.86
C THR A 275 10.16 -18.55 -14.44
N GLU A 276 10.41 -17.24 -14.44
CA GLU A 276 11.37 -16.60 -15.36
C GLU A 276 12.85 -16.71 -14.97
N GLY A 277 13.14 -16.84 -13.67
CA GLY A 277 14.50 -17.14 -13.23
C GLY A 277 15.54 -16.04 -13.52
N CYS A 278 15.12 -14.77 -13.47
CA CYS A 278 15.98 -13.61 -13.63
C CYS A 278 17.13 -13.60 -12.61
N ARG A 279 18.35 -13.35 -13.07
CA ARG A 279 19.61 -13.62 -12.34
C ARG A 279 19.93 -12.65 -11.19
N PHE A 280 19.17 -11.57 -11.08
CA PHE A 280 19.21 -10.63 -9.96
C PHE A 280 18.11 -10.86 -8.91
N CYS A 281 17.05 -11.63 -9.25
CA CYS A 281 15.81 -11.65 -8.48
C CYS A 281 15.83 -12.77 -7.44
N GLN A 282 16.11 -12.44 -6.18
CA GLN A 282 16.10 -13.39 -5.06
C GLN A 282 14.75 -14.09 -4.93
N ALA A 283 13.64 -13.35 -5.01
CA ALA A 283 12.29 -13.90 -4.96
C ALA A 283 12.01 -14.92 -6.10
N GLY A 284 12.62 -14.73 -7.27
CA GLY A 284 12.56 -15.65 -8.41
C GLY A 284 13.37 -16.95 -8.22
N MET A 285 14.09 -17.08 -7.11
CA MET A 285 14.87 -18.26 -6.71
C MET A 285 14.33 -18.89 -5.41
N ILE A 286 14.27 -18.14 -4.30
CA ILE A 286 13.96 -18.70 -2.96
C ILE A 286 12.52 -19.23 -2.81
N TYR A 287 11.59 -18.76 -3.65
CA TYR A 287 10.18 -19.21 -3.63
C TYR A 287 9.87 -20.34 -4.62
N ARG A 288 10.87 -20.95 -5.28
CA ARG A 288 10.65 -22.11 -6.19
C ARG A 288 10.21 -23.36 -5.41
N PRO A 289 9.37 -24.25 -5.95
CA PRO A 289 8.70 -24.17 -7.26
C PRO A 289 7.56 -23.14 -7.27
N VAL A 290 7.14 -22.72 -8.48
CA VAL A 290 5.94 -21.91 -8.64
C VAL A 290 4.73 -22.71 -8.19
N ARG A 291 3.87 -22.09 -7.37
CA ARG A 291 2.63 -22.68 -6.85
C ARG A 291 1.50 -21.69 -7.08
N GLU A 292 0.49 -22.10 -7.85
CA GLU A 292 -0.72 -21.31 -8.10
C GLU A 292 -1.82 -21.73 -7.12
N ARG A 293 -2.69 -20.80 -6.73
CA ARG A 293 -3.90 -21.09 -5.93
C ARG A 293 -5.07 -21.43 -6.83
N ASP A 294 -5.96 -22.28 -6.33
CA ASP A 294 -7.17 -22.70 -7.02
C ASP A 294 -8.04 -21.48 -7.45
N PRO A 295 -8.43 -21.40 -8.73
CA PRO A 295 -9.12 -20.22 -9.27
C PRO A 295 -10.53 -20.03 -8.72
N GLU A 296 -11.19 -21.07 -8.22
CA GLU A 296 -12.52 -20.94 -7.59
C GLU A 296 -12.38 -20.51 -6.13
N GLN A 297 -11.38 -21.03 -5.41
CA GLN A 297 -11.01 -20.47 -4.10
C GLN A 297 -10.66 -18.98 -4.21
N ILE A 298 -9.92 -18.55 -5.24
CA ILE A 298 -9.65 -17.12 -5.48
C ILE A 298 -10.96 -16.34 -5.69
N VAL A 299 -11.83 -16.78 -6.62
CA VAL A 299 -13.11 -16.10 -6.91
C VAL A 299 -13.96 -15.97 -5.65
N ASP A 300 -14.16 -17.04 -4.89
CA ASP A 300 -15.05 -17.01 -3.73
C ASP A 300 -14.42 -16.21 -2.58
N THR A 301 -13.09 -16.25 -2.42
CA THR A 301 -12.37 -15.41 -1.45
C THR A 301 -12.48 -13.93 -1.80
N VAL A 302 -12.34 -13.55 -3.07
CA VAL A 302 -12.59 -12.18 -3.54
C VAL A 302 -14.00 -11.71 -3.13
N MET A 303 -15.04 -12.50 -3.42
CA MET A 303 -16.43 -12.12 -3.15
C MET A 303 -16.74 -12.04 -1.65
N ARG A 304 -16.23 -12.98 -0.83
CA ARG A 304 -16.37 -12.92 0.64
C ARG A 304 -15.61 -11.73 1.22
N ALA A 305 -14.40 -11.45 0.72
CA ALA A 305 -13.55 -10.37 1.22
C ALA A 305 -14.13 -8.97 0.94
N ILE A 306 -14.73 -8.75 -0.23
CA ILE A 306 -15.48 -7.52 -0.54
C ILE A 306 -16.63 -7.35 0.46
N LYS A 307 -17.44 -8.39 0.66
CA LYS A 307 -18.62 -8.33 1.54
C LYS A 307 -18.23 -8.12 3.00
N ARG A 308 -17.12 -8.72 3.45
CA ARG A 308 -16.60 -8.62 4.83
C ARG A 308 -15.91 -7.29 5.12
N SER A 309 -15.16 -6.73 4.17
CA SER A 309 -14.40 -5.46 4.35
C SER A 309 -15.14 -4.20 3.88
N GLY A 310 -16.07 -4.33 2.93
CA GLY A 310 -16.76 -3.21 2.29
C GLY A 310 -15.95 -2.48 1.22
N GLN A 311 -14.72 -2.93 0.91
CA GLN A 311 -13.86 -2.28 -0.08
C GLN A 311 -14.52 -2.20 -1.48
N ASP A 312 -14.12 -1.19 -2.26
CA ASP A 312 -14.56 -0.94 -3.64
C ASP A 312 -13.44 -1.10 -4.70
N GLU A 313 -12.22 -1.45 -4.29
CA GLU A 313 -11.14 -1.96 -5.15
C GLU A 313 -10.60 -3.30 -4.63
N VAL A 314 -10.31 -4.22 -5.57
CA VAL A 314 -9.61 -5.50 -5.35
C VAL A 314 -8.39 -5.55 -6.27
N SER A 315 -7.24 -6.07 -5.83
CA SER A 315 -6.12 -6.39 -6.73
C SER A 315 -5.61 -7.81 -6.52
N LEU A 316 -5.35 -8.52 -7.62
CA LEU A 316 -4.68 -9.82 -7.62
C LEU A 316 -3.17 -9.61 -7.64
N THR A 317 -2.42 -10.38 -6.86
CA THR A 317 -0.97 -10.19 -6.68
C THR A 317 -0.24 -11.53 -6.74
N ALA A 318 0.86 -11.56 -7.48
CA ALA A 318 1.86 -12.61 -7.47
C ALA A 318 3.21 -12.00 -7.90
N LEU A 319 4.33 -12.71 -7.70
CA LEU A 319 5.61 -12.31 -8.31
C LEU A 319 5.48 -12.25 -9.84
N SER A 320 4.69 -13.17 -10.41
CA SER A 320 4.15 -13.02 -11.74
C SER A 320 2.65 -13.20 -11.82
N THR A 321 1.92 -12.10 -11.99
CA THR A 321 0.47 -12.13 -12.23
C THR A 321 0.13 -12.59 -13.66
N ALA A 322 0.95 -12.26 -14.67
CA ALA A 322 0.69 -12.62 -16.08
C ALA A 322 1.19 -14.01 -16.48
N ASP A 323 2.10 -14.61 -15.70
CA ASP A 323 2.53 -16.00 -15.89
C ASP A 323 1.67 -17.00 -15.07
N VAL A 324 0.64 -16.54 -14.35
CA VAL A 324 -0.38 -17.44 -13.76
C VAL A 324 -1.17 -18.08 -14.89
N SER A 325 -1.20 -19.41 -14.90
CA SER A 325 -1.64 -20.21 -16.04
C SER A 325 -3.03 -19.89 -16.58
N CYS A 326 -3.95 -19.45 -15.71
CA CYS A 326 -5.35 -19.21 -16.02
C CYS A 326 -5.76 -17.73 -15.89
N ILE A 327 -4.81 -16.79 -15.97
CA ILE A 327 -5.04 -15.38 -15.59
C ILE A 327 -6.19 -14.69 -16.35
N SER A 328 -6.28 -14.84 -17.68
CA SER A 328 -7.35 -14.21 -18.48
C SER A 328 -8.76 -14.69 -18.10
N PRO A 329 -9.08 -16.00 -18.14
CA PRO A 329 -10.41 -16.46 -17.72
C PRO A 329 -10.69 -16.22 -16.22
N LEU A 330 -9.65 -16.19 -15.37
CA LEU A 330 -9.80 -15.83 -13.95
C LEU A 330 -10.20 -14.35 -13.78
N ILE A 331 -9.49 -13.42 -14.43
CA ILE A 331 -9.83 -11.99 -14.40
C ILE A 331 -11.24 -11.76 -14.95
N LYS A 332 -11.64 -12.47 -16.01
CA LYS A 332 -12.99 -12.39 -16.59
C LYS A 332 -14.07 -12.87 -15.62
N LYS A 333 -13.93 -14.09 -15.05
CA LYS A 333 -14.88 -14.66 -14.07
C LYS A 333 -14.99 -13.79 -12.82
N ILE A 334 -13.91 -13.13 -12.40
CA ILE A 334 -13.90 -12.13 -11.33
C ILE A 334 -14.60 -10.84 -11.79
N GLY A 335 -14.20 -10.24 -12.91
CA GLY A 335 -14.71 -8.96 -13.42
C GLY A 335 -16.22 -8.96 -13.65
N GLU A 336 -16.77 -10.06 -14.17
CA GLU A 336 -18.22 -10.24 -14.31
C GLU A 336 -18.95 -10.24 -12.95
N ARG A 337 -18.37 -10.85 -11.91
CA ARG A 337 -18.89 -10.81 -10.53
C ARG A 337 -18.74 -9.41 -9.90
N LEU A 338 -17.57 -8.78 -10.05
CA LEU A 338 -17.27 -7.45 -9.49
C LEU A 338 -18.14 -6.35 -10.10
N ALA A 339 -18.50 -6.46 -11.37
CA ALA A 339 -19.37 -5.50 -12.05
C ALA A 339 -20.78 -5.44 -11.43
N ALA A 340 -21.31 -6.58 -10.97
CA ALA A 340 -22.58 -6.63 -10.23
C ALA A 340 -22.48 -5.91 -8.87
N GLU A 341 -21.39 -6.15 -8.14
CA GLU A 341 -21.08 -5.52 -6.84
C GLU A 341 -20.57 -4.07 -6.95
N ARG A 342 -20.36 -3.54 -8.17
CA ARG A 342 -19.78 -2.23 -8.47
C ARG A 342 -18.38 -2.02 -7.86
N VAL A 343 -17.56 -3.07 -7.89
CA VAL A 343 -16.17 -3.09 -7.43
C VAL A 343 -15.21 -2.97 -8.61
N THR A 344 -14.09 -2.29 -8.38
CA THR A 344 -13.02 -2.11 -9.38
C THR A 344 -11.97 -3.20 -9.23
N LEU A 345 -11.55 -3.82 -10.34
CA LEU A 345 -10.33 -4.63 -10.37
C LEU A 345 -9.11 -3.75 -10.63
N GLY A 346 -8.27 -3.57 -9.60
CA GLY A 346 -7.03 -2.82 -9.63
C GLY A 346 -5.90 -3.57 -10.34
N VAL A 347 -5.24 -2.86 -11.26
CA VAL A 347 -4.27 -3.44 -12.23
C VAL A 347 -2.81 -3.34 -11.79
N SER A 348 -2.55 -2.88 -10.57
CA SER A 348 -1.23 -2.43 -10.08
C SER A 348 -0.14 -3.50 -10.00
N SER A 349 -0.52 -4.79 -9.99
CA SER A 349 0.41 -5.93 -9.96
C SER A 349 0.50 -6.66 -11.31
N LEU A 350 -0.15 -6.17 -12.37
CA LEU A 350 -0.09 -6.80 -13.69
C LEU A 350 1.21 -6.42 -14.41
N ARG A 351 2.11 -7.40 -14.49
CA ARG A 351 3.14 -7.53 -15.54
C ARG A 351 2.45 -7.46 -16.90
N ALA A 352 2.26 -6.27 -17.45
CA ALA A 352 1.34 -6.10 -18.58
C ALA A 352 1.89 -6.61 -19.93
N TYR A 353 3.06 -7.25 -19.92
CA TYR A 353 3.60 -8.04 -21.02
C TYR A 353 2.67 -9.19 -21.38
N GLY A 354 2.41 -9.36 -22.67
CA GLY A 354 1.65 -10.50 -23.19
C GLY A 354 0.15 -10.48 -22.91
N LEU A 355 -0.40 -9.47 -22.20
CA LEU A 355 -1.85 -9.38 -21.97
C LEU A 355 -2.62 -9.36 -23.30
N GLU A 356 -3.73 -10.11 -23.31
CA GLU A 356 -4.60 -10.24 -24.47
C GLU A 356 -5.34 -8.93 -24.79
N PRO A 357 -5.74 -8.73 -26.07
CA PRO A 357 -6.58 -7.61 -26.51
C PRO A 357 -7.79 -7.35 -25.60
N GLU A 358 -8.56 -8.38 -25.26
CA GLU A 358 -9.79 -8.28 -24.44
C GLU A 358 -9.49 -7.74 -23.05
N LEU A 359 -8.45 -8.29 -22.40
CA LEU A 359 -8.03 -7.89 -21.06
C LEU A 359 -7.58 -6.43 -21.02
N LEU A 360 -6.82 -5.95 -22.01
CA LEU A 360 -6.44 -4.53 -22.11
C LEU A 360 -7.65 -3.60 -22.30
N ASP A 361 -8.70 -4.06 -22.97
CA ASP A 361 -9.95 -3.32 -23.13
C ASP A 361 -10.80 -3.34 -21.83
N GLU A 362 -10.69 -4.37 -21.00
CA GLU A 362 -11.22 -4.38 -19.62
C GLU A 362 -10.42 -3.45 -18.68
N LEU A 363 -9.09 -3.45 -18.76
CA LEU A 363 -8.23 -2.52 -18.00
C LEU A 363 -8.57 -1.05 -18.33
N LYS A 364 -9.04 -0.79 -19.55
CA LYS A 364 -9.54 0.51 -19.99
C LYS A 364 -10.95 0.82 -19.46
N ARG A 365 -11.83 -0.17 -19.25
CA ARG A 365 -13.15 0.03 -18.62
C ARG A 365 -13.01 0.50 -17.17
N VAL A 366 -12.04 -0.03 -16.42
CA VAL A 366 -11.66 0.46 -15.06
C VAL A 366 -10.81 1.74 -15.08
N ARG A 367 -10.49 2.28 -16.27
CA ARG A 367 -9.88 3.60 -16.51
C ARG A 367 -8.54 3.85 -15.82
N ALA A 368 -7.68 2.83 -15.76
CA ALA A 368 -6.30 3.01 -15.31
C ALA A 368 -5.59 4.09 -16.17
N ALA A 369 -4.98 5.09 -15.51
CA ALA A 369 -4.41 6.26 -16.18
C ALA A 369 -3.15 5.97 -17.02
N GLY A 370 -2.56 4.78 -16.83
CA GLY A 370 -1.42 4.24 -17.55
C GLY A 370 -1.09 2.85 -17.01
N LEU A 371 -0.21 2.12 -17.70
CA LEU A 371 0.24 0.78 -17.32
C LEU A 371 1.74 0.76 -17.02
N THR A 372 2.17 -0.17 -16.16
CA THR A 372 3.55 -0.31 -15.69
C THR A 372 4.14 -1.64 -16.13
N PHE A 373 5.43 -1.65 -16.41
CA PHE A 373 6.21 -2.76 -16.95
C PHE A 373 7.64 -2.65 -16.40
N ALA A 374 8.39 -3.74 -16.28
CA ALA A 374 9.85 -3.67 -16.13
C ALA A 374 10.57 -4.46 -17.23
N PRO A 375 11.19 -3.77 -18.20
CA PRO A 375 12.22 -4.37 -19.05
C PRO A 375 13.50 -4.71 -18.29
N GLU A 376 13.72 -4.14 -17.09
CA GLU A 376 14.92 -4.21 -16.22
C GLU A 376 16.21 -3.64 -16.83
N ALA A 377 16.48 -3.92 -18.11
CA ALA A 377 17.69 -3.49 -18.80
C ALA A 377 17.41 -2.85 -20.17
N GLY A 378 18.26 -1.87 -20.51
CA GLY A 378 18.07 -0.99 -21.65
C GLY A 378 18.25 -1.66 -23.01
N SER A 379 19.35 -2.40 -23.19
CA SER A 379 19.67 -3.13 -24.42
C SER A 379 19.10 -4.55 -24.38
N GLN A 380 18.95 -5.18 -25.56
CA GLN A 380 18.61 -6.59 -25.65
C GLN A 380 19.67 -7.46 -24.96
N ARG A 381 20.94 -7.22 -25.26
CA ARG A 381 22.09 -7.91 -24.65
C ARG A 381 22.03 -7.91 -23.13
N MET A 382 21.74 -6.77 -22.49
CA MET A 382 21.70 -6.71 -21.02
C MET A 382 20.46 -7.41 -20.44
N ARG A 383 19.33 -7.44 -21.16
CA ARG A 383 18.19 -8.29 -20.81
C ARG A 383 18.58 -9.78 -20.84
N ASP A 384 19.32 -10.20 -21.86
CA ASP A 384 19.86 -11.56 -21.99
C ASP A 384 20.88 -11.91 -20.89
N VAL A 385 21.78 -10.98 -20.53
CA VAL A 385 22.75 -11.11 -19.42
C VAL A 385 22.03 -11.36 -18.10
N VAL A 386 21.02 -10.55 -17.75
CA VAL A 386 20.33 -10.70 -16.46
C VAL A 386 19.29 -11.83 -16.44
N ASN A 387 19.20 -12.63 -17.50
CA ASN A 387 18.07 -13.52 -17.82
C ASN A 387 16.71 -12.84 -17.59
N LYS A 388 16.66 -11.52 -17.79
CA LYS A 388 15.40 -10.84 -17.97
C LYS A 388 14.98 -11.17 -19.36
N ASN A 389 14.20 -12.21 -19.43
CA ASN A 389 13.37 -12.41 -20.58
C ASN A 389 12.43 -11.16 -20.71
N VAL A 390 12.70 -10.25 -21.67
CA VAL A 390 11.82 -9.28 -22.40
C VAL A 390 12.55 -8.92 -23.72
N THR A 391 11.95 -9.05 -24.92
CA THR A 391 12.58 -8.48 -26.15
C THR A 391 12.01 -7.15 -26.61
N GLU A 392 12.80 -6.44 -27.42
CA GLU A 392 12.48 -5.12 -27.95
C GLU A 392 11.19 -5.14 -28.80
N GLU A 393 11.02 -6.17 -29.62
CA GLU A 393 9.85 -6.37 -30.49
C GLU A 393 8.59 -6.52 -29.63
N GLN A 394 8.61 -7.45 -28.67
CA GLN A 394 7.50 -7.70 -27.75
C GLN A 394 7.16 -6.46 -26.92
N LEU A 395 8.17 -5.70 -26.47
CA LEU A 395 7.97 -4.44 -25.75
C LEU A 395 7.31 -3.36 -26.62
N LEU A 396 7.74 -3.22 -27.88
CA LEU A 396 7.18 -2.22 -28.81
C LEU A 396 5.77 -2.61 -29.30
N GLU A 397 5.50 -3.90 -29.57
CA GLU A 397 4.14 -4.41 -29.81
C GLU A 397 3.21 -4.16 -28.62
N THR A 398 3.72 -4.35 -27.40
CA THR A 398 2.93 -4.15 -26.18
C THR A 398 2.65 -2.66 -25.98
N ALA A 399 3.62 -1.79 -26.25
CA ALA A 399 3.41 -0.34 -26.29
C ALA A 399 2.36 0.05 -27.35
N GLU A 400 2.43 -0.51 -28.56
CA GLU A 400 1.43 -0.29 -29.61
C GLU A 400 0.03 -0.75 -29.18
N ARG A 401 -0.11 -1.94 -28.60
CA ARG A 401 -1.38 -2.46 -28.05
C ARG A 401 -1.98 -1.56 -26.97
N VAL A 402 -1.15 -0.94 -26.13
CA VAL A 402 -1.56 -0.03 -25.05
C VAL A 402 -1.93 1.36 -25.58
N PHE A 403 -1.07 2.00 -26.37
CA PHE A 403 -1.30 3.36 -26.83
C PHE A 403 -2.40 3.45 -27.92
N SER A 404 -2.57 2.42 -28.77
CA SER A 404 -3.71 2.34 -29.71
C SER A 404 -5.06 2.29 -28.97
N ARG A 405 -5.12 1.61 -27.83
CA ARG A 405 -6.29 1.60 -26.94
C ARG A 405 -6.54 2.93 -26.25
N GLY A 406 -5.62 3.89 -26.32
CA GLY A 406 -5.79 5.25 -25.80
C GLY A 406 -5.45 5.42 -24.32
N PHE A 407 -4.69 4.49 -23.74
CA PHE A 407 -3.92 4.80 -22.54
C PHE A 407 -2.91 5.91 -22.87
N GLY A 408 -2.86 6.99 -22.09
CA GLY A 408 -2.00 8.14 -22.38
C GLY A 408 -0.57 8.02 -21.86
N LYS A 409 -0.30 7.05 -20.99
CA LYS A 409 0.95 6.93 -20.22
C LYS A 409 1.40 5.47 -20.04
N MET A 410 2.71 5.26 -20.03
CA MET A 410 3.37 3.99 -19.73
C MET A 410 4.53 4.23 -18.77
N LYS A 411 4.73 3.36 -17.78
CA LYS A 411 5.91 3.39 -16.88
C LYS A 411 6.77 2.15 -17.13
N LEU A 412 8.07 2.37 -17.26
CA LEU A 412 9.10 1.34 -17.44
C LEU A 412 10.07 1.38 -16.25
N TYR A 413 10.30 0.26 -15.59
CA TYR A 413 11.35 0.10 -14.59
C TYR A 413 12.63 -0.50 -15.20
N PHE A 414 13.77 0.03 -14.77
CA PHE A 414 15.11 -0.42 -15.14
C PHE A 414 16.05 -0.36 -13.93
N MET A 415 17.17 -1.07 -14.01
CA MET A 415 18.30 -0.95 -13.09
C MET A 415 19.54 -0.42 -13.83
N ILE A 416 20.50 0.12 -13.07
CA ILE A 416 21.90 0.33 -13.46
C ILE A 416 22.84 -0.34 -12.45
N GLY A 417 24.08 -0.60 -12.85
CA GLY A 417 25.06 -1.34 -12.03
C GLY A 417 24.97 -2.85 -12.21
N LEU A 418 24.45 -3.30 -13.35
CA LEU A 418 24.32 -4.72 -13.67
C LEU A 418 25.66 -5.32 -14.18
N PRO A 419 25.94 -6.62 -13.96
CA PRO A 419 27.18 -7.24 -14.43
C PRO A 419 27.37 -7.12 -15.94
N THR A 420 28.58 -6.76 -16.39
CA THR A 420 28.93 -6.50 -17.81
C THR A 420 28.24 -5.28 -18.46
N GLU A 421 27.50 -4.46 -17.72
CA GLU A 421 26.85 -3.26 -18.26
C GLU A 421 27.86 -2.23 -18.80
N THR A 422 27.59 -1.69 -19.99
CA THR A 422 28.38 -0.62 -20.61
C THR A 422 27.60 0.70 -20.66
N ASP A 423 28.32 1.80 -20.90
CA ASP A 423 27.73 3.11 -21.17
C ASP A 423 26.73 3.11 -22.35
N GLU A 424 26.83 2.19 -23.31
CA GLU A 424 25.85 2.04 -24.39
C GLU A 424 24.54 1.44 -23.88
N ASP A 425 24.61 0.41 -23.04
CA ASP A 425 23.42 -0.20 -22.43
C ASP A 425 22.69 0.79 -21.50
N VAL A 426 23.44 1.63 -20.78
CA VAL A 426 22.91 2.72 -19.93
C VAL A 426 22.20 3.79 -20.76
N ARG A 427 22.73 4.17 -21.94
CA ARG A 427 21.99 5.04 -22.88
C ARG A 427 20.73 4.33 -23.40
N GLY A 428 20.86 3.03 -23.69
CA GLY A 428 19.78 2.14 -24.11
C GLY A 428 18.54 2.17 -23.22
N ILE A 429 18.68 2.39 -21.90
CA ILE A 429 17.55 2.54 -20.97
C ILE A 429 16.61 3.69 -21.38
N VAL A 430 17.18 4.87 -21.66
CA VAL A 430 16.42 6.05 -22.09
C VAL A 430 15.95 5.90 -23.54
N GLU A 431 16.78 5.33 -24.40
CA GLU A 431 16.45 5.13 -25.81
C GLU A 431 15.31 4.13 -26.01
N THR A 432 15.24 3.06 -25.22
CA THR A 432 14.10 2.12 -25.17
C THR A 432 12.82 2.85 -24.76
N GLY A 433 12.89 3.75 -23.76
CA GLY A 433 11.77 4.65 -23.43
C GLY A 433 11.38 5.58 -24.58
N ALA A 434 12.36 6.09 -25.34
CA ALA A 434 12.12 6.94 -26.50
C ALA A 434 11.52 6.18 -27.70
N ARG A 435 11.97 4.95 -27.98
CA ARG A 435 11.40 4.04 -29.00
C ARG A 435 9.97 3.67 -28.63
N THR A 436 9.73 3.32 -27.37
CA THR A 436 8.40 3.08 -26.79
C THR A 436 7.48 4.29 -27.00
N ALA A 437 7.92 5.50 -26.64
CA ALA A 437 7.14 6.73 -26.83
C ALA A 437 6.95 7.11 -28.32
N ALA A 438 7.86 6.71 -29.21
CA ALA A 438 7.71 6.93 -30.65
C ALA A 438 6.67 5.97 -31.25
N THR A 439 6.71 4.69 -30.88
CA THR A 439 5.68 3.70 -31.26
C THR A 439 4.31 4.09 -30.71
N GLY A 440 4.24 4.49 -29.44
CA GLY A 440 3.00 4.97 -28.82
C GLY A 440 2.37 6.16 -29.54
N ARG A 441 3.18 7.15 -29.97
CA ARG A 441 2.69 8.30 -30.76
C ARG A 441 2.21 7.92 -32.17
N ARG A 442 2.73 6.85 -32.78
CA ARG A 442 2.18 6.31 -34.05
C ARG A 442 0.83 5.62 -33.79
N ALA A 443 0.80 4.72 -32.81
CA ALA A 443 -0.38 3.89 -32.48
C ALA A 443 -1.58 4.69 -31.95
N ALA A 444 -1.36 5.71 -31.12
CA ALA A 444 -2.44 6.53 -30.55
C ALA A 444 -3.10 7.45 -31.59
N GLY A 445 -2.37 7.86 -32.63
CA GLY A 445 -2.82 8.81 -33.65
C GLY A 445 -2.56 10.29 -33.30
N LYS A 446 -2.66 11.16 -34.32
CA LYS A 446 -2.25 12.58 -34.25
C LYS A 446 -2.93 13.32 -33.09
N GLY A 447 -2.12 14.03 -32.29
CA GLY A 447 -2.58 14.94 -31.23
C GLY A 447 -2.90 14.27 -29.89
N LYS A 448 -2.80 12.95 -29.75
CA LYS A 448 -2.96 12.26 -28.45
C LYS A 448 -1.62 12.19 -27.69
N PRO A 449 -1.63 12.27 -26.35
CA PRO A 449 -0.44 12.04 -25.54
C PRO A 449 -0.04 10.55 -25.56
N ALA A 450 1.25 10.30 -25.47
CA ALA A 450 1.82 8.97 -25.30
C ALA A 450 3.15 9.11 -24.55
N ASP A 451 3.05 9.42 -23.26
CA ASP A 451 4.18 9.75 -22.40
C ASP A 451 4.77 8.47 -21.78
N VAL A 452 6.10 8.36 -21.73
CA VAL A 452 6.79 7.24 -21.08
C VAL A 452 7.56 7.74 -19.86
N THR A 453 7.35 7.12 -18.71
CA THR A 453 8.18 7.35 -17.51
C THR A 453 9.21 6.23 -17.40
N VAL A 454 10.49 6.57 -17.49
CA VAL A 454 11.63 5.67 -17.28
C VAL A 454 12.08 5.84 -15.83
N SER A 455 11.97 4.80 -15.01
CA SER A 455 12.26 4.82 -13.58
C SER A 455 13.42 3.88 -13.30
N VAL A 456 14.54 4.41 -12.80
CA VAL A 456 15.82 3.68 -12.71
C VAL A 456 16.30 3.57 -11.26
N SER A 457 16.46 2.33 -10.78
CA SER A 457 17.07 2.00 -9.48
C SER A 457 18.53 1.52 -9.65
N THR A 458 19.24 1.36 -8.54
CA THR A 458 20.58 0.78 -8.48
C THR A 458 20.46 -0.74 -8.24
N HIS A 459 21.23 -1.56 -8.95
CA HIS A 459 21.29 -2.99 -8.68
C HIS A 459 22.04 -3.28 -7.37
N VAL A 460 21.38 -4.00 -6.46
CA VAL A 460 21.98 -4.58 -5.26
C VAL A 460 22.18 -6.10 -5.48
N PRO A 461 23.42 -6.63 -5.41
CA PRO A 461 23.67 -8.06 -5.46
C PRO A 461 23.09 -8.79 -4.23
N LYS A 462 22.01 -9.55 -4.41
CA LYS A 462 21.34 -10.28 -3.32
C LYS A 462 21.85 -11.73 -3.17
N PRO A 463 21.91 -12.28 -1.94
CA PRO A 463 22.08 -13.71 -1.68
C PRO A 463 21.09 -14.60 -2.41
N HIS A 464 21.46 -15.87 -2.62
CA HIS A 464 20.65 -16.89 -3.31
C HIS A 464 20.27 -16.51 -4.76
N THR A 465 21.05 -15.64 -5.38
CA THR A 465 20.94 -15.28 -6.80
C THR A 465 22.22 -15.64 -7.56
N PRO A 466 22.15 -15.87 -8.88
CA PRO A 466 23.35 -16.00 -9.70
C PRO A 466 24.27 -14.77 -9.65
N PHE A 467 23.75 -13.57 -9.30
CA PHE A 467 24.55 -12.35 -9.13
C PHE A 467 25.13 -12.14 -7.73
N GLN A 468 24.93 -13.07 -6.77
CA GLN A 468 25.46 -12.91 -5.40
C GLN A 468 26.99 -12.69 -5.34
N TRP A 469 27.73 -13.20 -6.33
CA TRP A 469 29.19 -13.02 -6.46
C TRP A 469 29.62 -11.72 -7.18
N ALA A 470 28.72 -10.98 -7.82
CA ALA A 470 29.09 -9.79 -8.60
C ALA A 470 29.44 -8.60 -7.69
N ALA A 471 30.36 -7.74 -8.12
CA ALA A 471 30.52 -6.43 -7.49
C ALA A 471 29.27 -5.57 -7.67
N MET A 472 28.99 -4.73 -6.67
CA MET A 472 28.07 -3.61 -6.77
C MET A 472 28.82 -2.37 -7.31
N ASP A 473 28.16 -1.54 -8.11
CA ASP A 473 28.72 -0.25 -8.54
C ASP A 473 29.01 0.66 -7.33
N SER A 474 30.15 1.35 -7.36
CA SER A 474 30.46 2.44 -6.41
C SER A 474 29.50 3.63 -6.58
N LEU A 475 29.27 4.40 -5.50
CA LEU A 475 28.47 5.65 -5.55
C LEU A 475 28.93 6.61 -6.65
N SER A 476 30.23 6.66 -6.93
CA SER A 476 30.82 7.42 -8.05
C SER A 476 30.36 6.92 -9.42
N GLU A 477 30.33 5.61 -9.66
CA GLU A 477 29.85 5.03 -10.92
C GLU A 477 28.32 5.11 -11.05
N VAL A 478 27.56 4.88 -9.97
CA VAL A 478 26.11 5.11 -9.97
C VAL A 478 25.82 6.57 -10.32
N SER A 479 26.52 7.52 -9.69
CA SER A 479 26.38 8.96 -9.99
C SER A 479 26.74 9.29 -11.44
N ARG A 480 27.81 8.68 -11.99
CA ARG A 480 28.23 8.85 -13.38
C ARG A 480 27.17 8.31 -14.35
N LYS A 481 26.64 7.11 -14.12
CA LYS A 481 25.58 6.48 -14.92
C LYS A 481 24.25 7.24 -14.81
N GLN A 482 23.88 7.72 -13.63
CA GLN A 482 22.72 8.62 -13.46
C GLN A 482 22.90 9.94 -14.23
N GLN A 483 24.10 10.53 -14.21
CA GLN A 483 24.39 11.74 -14.99
C GLN A 483 24.38 11.49 -16.50
N LEU A 484 24.83 10.31 -16.94
CA LEU A 484 24.70 9.87 -18.33
C LEU A 484 23.22 9.79 -18.73
N LEU A 485 22.37 9.10 -17.97
CA LEU A 485 20.90 9.06 -18.18
C LEU A 485 20.28 10.47 -18.26
N ARG A 486 20.66 11.37 -17.34
CA ARG A 486 20.22 12.79 -17.31
C ARG A 486 20.71 13.61 -18.51
N SER A 487 21.77 13.18 -19.19
CA SER A 487 22.22 13.77 -20.46
C SER A 487 21.42 13.22 -21.65
N THR A 488 21.24 11.89 -21.71
CA THR A 488 20.56 11.17 -22.80
C THR A 488 19.07 11.52 -22.90
N VAL A 489 18.39 11.82 -21.79
CA VAL A 489 16.95 12.13 -21.81
C VAL A 489 16.62 13.54 -22.35
N ARG A 490 17.58 14.47 -22.38
CA ARG A 490 17.36 15.89 -22.78
C ARG A 490 16.65 16.09 -24.13
N PRO A 491 16.99 15.38 -25.24
CA PRO A 491 16.24 15.49 -26.50
C PRO A 491 14.83 14.89 -26.44
N TYR A 492 14.56 13.92 -25.57
CA TYR A 492 13.35 13.09 -25.61
C TYR A 492 12.21 13.67 -24.76
N ARG A 493 11.59 14.75 -25.24
CA ARG A 493 10.48 15.47 -24.56
C ARG A 493 9.27 14.62 -24.14
N ALA A 494 9.09 13.42 -24.69
CA ALA A 494 8.03 12.47 -24.32
C ALA A 494 8.47 11.42 -23.27
N VAL A 495 9.71 11.50 -22.78
CA VAL A 495 10.29 10.60 -21.79
C VAL A 495 10.57 11.36 -20.49
N THR A 496 9.98 10.91 -19.39
CA THR A 496 10.26 11.42 -18.04
C THR A 496 11.21 10.45 -17.34
N LEU A 497 12.45 10.87 -17.08
CA LEU A 497 13.39 10.10 -16.26
C LEU A 497 13.10 10.31 -14.77
N ARG A 498 13.17 9.23 -13.99
CA ARG A 498 13.30 9.21 -12.53
C ARG A 498 14.48 8.32 -12.15
N THR A 499 15.26 8.75 -11.16
CA THR A 499 16.39 8.01 -10.60
C THR A 499 16.23 7.96 -9.09
N HIS A 500 16.48 6.82 -8.46
CA HIS A 500 16.49 6.71 -7.00
C HIS A 500 17.76 7.33 -6.38
N GLU A 501 17.69 7.60 -5.08
CA GLU A 501 18.86 7.83 -4.23
C GLU A 501 19.73 6.55 -4.20
N ALA A 502 21.05 6.68 -4.01
CA ALA A 502 22.01 5.58 -4.17
C ALA A 502 22.69 5.12 -2.86
N HIS A 503 22.72 5.94 -1.81
CA HIS A 503 23.39 5.62 -0.55
C HIS A 503 22.62 4.56 0.25
N ALA A 504 21.27 4.62 0.23
CA ALA A 504 20.41 3.59 0.79
C ALA A 504 20.73 2.21 0.22
N SER A 505 20.89 2.10 -1.12
CA SER A 505 21.25 0.85 -1.80
C SER A 505 22.63 0.32 -1.41
N VAL A 506 23.60 1.19 -1.06
CA VAL A 506 24.93 0.76 -0.61
C VAL A 506 24.88 0.17 0.80
N LEU A 507 24.11 0.80 1.70
CA LEU A 507 23.85 0.24 3.04
C LEU A 507 23.10 -1.10 2.92
N GLU A 508 22.11 -1.17 2.03
CA GLU A 508 21.37 -2.39 1.70
C GLU A 508 22.30 -3.47 1.16
N GLY A 509 23.22 -3.16 0.25
CA GLY A 509 24.18 -4.12 -0.31
C GLY A 509 25.19 -4.67 0.69
N ILE A 510 25.59 -3.86 1.68
CA ILE A 510 26.45 -4.30 2.78
C ILE A 510 25.69 -5.29 3.68
N PHE A 511 24.47 -4.97 4.10
CA PHE A 511 23.69 -5.84 4.99
C PHE A 511 23.10 -7.06 4.27
N ALA A 512 22.75 -6.96 2.98
CA ALA A 512 22.29 -8.09 2.18
C ALA A 512 23.35 -9.20 2.09
N ARG A 513 24.62 -8.83 1.87
CA ARG A 513 25.75 -9.77 1.79
C ARG A 513 26.56 -9.85 3.08
N GLY A 514 25.95 -9.45 4.19
CA GLY A 514 26.62 -9.26 5.47
C GLY A 514 26.96 -10.55 6.21
N ASP A 515 27.93 -10.45 7.12
CA ASP A 515 28.30 -11.51 8.07
C ASP A 515 28.02 -11.09 9.52
N ARG A 516 28.21 -12.02 10.47
CA ARG A 516 27.76 -11.87 11.87
C ARG A 516 28.31 -10.62 12.61
N PRO A 517 29.57 -10.16 12.42
CA PRO A 517 30.07 -8.92 13.02
C PRO A 517 29.32 -7.63 12.65
N LEU A 518 28.57 -7.59 11.53
CA LEU A 518 27.77 -6.41 11.18
C LEU A 518 26.65 -6.13 12.19
N ALA A 519 26.31 -7.10 13.05
CA ALA A 519 25.44 -6.90 14.20
C ALA A 519 25.97 -5.83 15.17
N ASP A 520 27.29 -5.79 15.40
CA ASP A 520 27.91 -4.84 16.32
C ASP A 520 27.86 -3.42 15.72
N VAL A 521 28.06 -3.30 14.40
CA VAL A 521 27.84 -2.07 13.62
C VAL A 521 26.39 -1.60 13.72
N LEU A 522 25.43 -2.51 13.48
CA LEU A 522 23.99 -2.25 13.54
C LEU A 522 23.56 -1.75 14.93
N GLU A 523 24.00 -2.37 16.01
CA GLU A 523 23.70 -1.94 17.38
C GLU A 523 24.29 -0.57 17.68
N ARG A 524 25.53 -0.29 17.25
CA ARG A 524 26.15 1.03 17.43
C ARG A 524 25.43 2.12 16.64
N ALA A 525 25.11 1.87 15.36
CA ALA A 525 24.34 2.81 14.54
C ALA A 525 22.95 3.06 15.15
N PHE A 526 22.28 2.01 15.65
CA PHE A 526 21.02 2.11 16.38
C PHE A 526 21.14 2.96 17.66
N HIS A 527 22.19 2.80 18.45
CA HIS A 527 22.44 3.62 19.64
C HIS A 527 22.73 5.09 19.28
N ASN A 528 23.43 5.34 18.18
CA ASN A 528 23.73 6.66 17.64
C ASN A 528 22.55 7.28 16.84
N GLY A 529 21.41 6.58 16.73
CA GLY A 529 20.14 7.13 16.25
C GLY A 529 19.73 6.78 14.82
N ALA A 530 20.32 5.77 14.19
CA ALA A 530 19.82 5.17 12.95
C ALA A 530 18.42 4.55 13.17
N ARG A 531 17.47 4.90 12.31
CA ARG A 531 16.04 4.54 12.34
C ARG A 531 15.49 4.67 10.92
N PHE A 532 14.54 3.81 10.54
CA PHE A 532 13.82 3.93 9.27
C PHE A 532 14.77 4.17 8.08
N ASP A 533 15.90 3.46 8.01
CA ASP A 533 17.00 3.71 7.07
C ASP A 533 16.63 3.50 5.59
N SER A 534 15.40 3.03 5.32
CA SER A 534 14.74 2.96 4.01
C SER A 534 13.97 4.23 3.60
N TRP A 535 13.96 5.26 4.44
CA TRP A 535 13.29 6.54 4.23
C TRP A 535 14.34 7.64 4.04
N ASP A 536 14.35 8.29 2.87
CA ASP A 536 15.35 9.28 2.45
C ASP A 536 15.52 10.46 3.43
N ASP A 537 14.48 10.78 4.22
CA ASP A 537 14.47 11.83 5.22
C ASP A 537 14.94 11.39 6.62
N GLN A 538 15.17 10.09 6.84
CA GLN A 538 15.59 9.50 8.13
C GLN A 538 16.98 8.84 8.08
N LEU A 539 17.47 8.48 6.89
CA LEU A 539 18.77 7.82 6.67
C LEU A 539 19.96 8.72 7.05
N LYS A 540 20.65 8.36 8.14
CA LYS A 540 21.81 9.09 8.71
C LYS A 540 23.13 8.43 8.34
N LEU A 541 23.65 8.76 7.16
CA LEU A 541 24.86 8.13 6.62
C LEU A 541 26.08 8.32 7.54
N GLU A 542 26.22 9.49 8.15
CA GLU A 542 27.28 9.83 9.09
C GLU A 542 27.28 8.94 10.35
N VAL A 543 26.10 8.46 10.79
CA VAL A 543 25.96 7.50 11.89
C VAL A 543 26.45 6.12 11.49
N TRP A 544 26.16 5.70 10.25
CA TRP A 544 26.64 4.43 9.71
C TRP A 544 28.15 4.43 9.44
N GLU A 545 28.69 5.50 8.85
CA GLU A 545 30.13 5.67 8.61
C GLU A 545 30.92 5.68 9.93
N GLU A 546 30.40 6.29 11.00
CA GLU A 546 30.98 6.22 12.35
C GLU A 546 31.02 4.77 12.85
N ALA A 547 29.90 4.04 12.75
CA ALA A 547 29.81 2.67 13.23
C ALA A 547 30.73 1.71 12.46
N PHE A 548 30.80 1.81 11.13
CA PHE A 548 31.76 1.04 10.32
C PHE A 548 33.22 1.37 10.69
N THR A 549 33.53 2.65 10.90
CA THR A 549 34.87 3.11 11.29
C THR A 549 35.25 2.62 12.69
N HIS A 550 34.32 2.64 13.65
CA HIS A 550 34.55 2.23 15.04
C HIS A 550 35.00 0.76 15.15
N PHE A 551 34.38 -0.13 14.37
CA PHE A 551 34.73 -1.56 14.34
C PHE A 551 35.78 -1.91 13.28
N GLY A 552 36.32 -0.93 12.55
CA GLY A 552 37.33 -1.17 11.51
C GLY A 552 36.82 -1.97 10.30
N ILE A 553 35.52 -1.89 10.01
CA ILE A 553 34.86 -2.73 9.01
C ILE A 553 35.11 -2.19 7.60
N ASP A 554 35.87 -2.96 6.82
CA ASP A 554 36.08 -2.72 5.39
C ASP A 554 34.81 -3.06 4.58
N ARG A 555 34.03 -2.01 4.29
CA ARG A 555 32.82 -2.08 3.47
C ARG A 555 33.05 -2.65 2.07
N SER A 556 34.27 -2.56 1.51
CA SER A 556 34.56 -3.06 0.17
C SER A 556 34.45 -4.59 0.08
N ARG A 557 34.61 -5.31 1.21
CA ARG A 557 34.44 -6.77 1.30
C ARG A 557 33.01 -7.23 0.95
N TYR A 558 32.00 -6.47 1.36
CA TYR A 558 30.58 -6.77 1.10
C TYR A 558 30.08 -6.22 -0.24
N LEU A 559 30.82 -5.30 -0.86
CA LEU A 559 30.45 -4.61 -2.09
C LEU A 559 31.22 -5.11 -3.33
N GLY A 560 32.39 -5.71 -3.14
CA GLY A 560 33.23 -6.25 -4.22
C GLY A 560 32.70 -7.53 -4.88
N THR A 561 33.51 -8.07 -5.78
CA THR A 561 33.30 -9.40 -6.40
C THR A 561 33.76 -10.48 -5.43
N LEU A 562 32.93 -11.49 -5.20
CA LEU A 562 33.24 -12.64 -4.32
C LEU A 562 33.70 -13.84 -5.17
N PRO A 563 34.68 -14.66 -4.72
CA PRO A 563 35.10 -15.85 -5.46
C PRO A 563 33.98 -16.89 -5.57
N LEU A 564 33.89 -17.57 -6.72
CA LEU A 564 32.89 -18.63 -6.96
C LEU A 564 33.14 -19.91 -6.12
N THR A 565 34.29 -20.00 -5.45
CA THR A 565 34.73 -21.11 -4.59
C THR A 565 34.62 -20.81 -3.10
N ALA A 566 34.45 -19.54 -2.73
CA ALA A 566 34.39 -19.13 -1.34
C ALA A 566 33.09 -19.58 -0.68
N ARG A 567 33.13 -19.84 0.62
CA ARG A 567 31.91 -19.98 1.41
C ARG A 567 31.34 -18.60 1.71
N LEU A 568 30.01 -18.52 1.72
CA LEU A 568 29.26 -17.29 1.92
C LEU A 568 28.48 -17.37 3.25
N PRO A 569 28.22 -16.23 3.95
CA PRO A 569 27.52 -16.22 5.23
C PRO A 569 26.18 -16.97 5.23
N TRP A 570 25.48 -16.99 4.10
CA TRP A 570 24.16 -17.61 3.91
C TRP A 570 24.17 -19.06 3.39
N ASP A 571 25.32 -19.66 3.11
CA ASP A 571 25.42 -21.05 2.58
C ASP A 571 24.89 -22.12 3.55
N HIS A 572 24.64 -21.75 4.82
CA HIS A 572 24.05 -22.64 5.82
C HIS A 572 22.53 -22.80 5.68
N ILE A 573 21.88 -22.04 4.79
CA ILE A 573 20.45 -22.14 4.49
C ILE A 573 20.23 -22.80 3.13
N ASP A 574 19.56 -23.95 3.12
CA ASP A 574 19.16 -24.63 1.88
C ASP A 574 17.83 -24.06 1.36
N VAL A 575 17.92 -23.28 0.27
CA VAL A 575 16.78 -22.75 -0.49
C VAL A 575 16.26 -23.73 -1.56
N GLY A 576 16.66 -25.00 -1.52
CA GLY A 576 16.22 -26.09 -2.38
C GLY A 576 16.77 -26.04 -3.80
N LEU A 577 17.95 -25.42 -4.01
CA LEU A 577 18.62 -25.34 -5.31
C LEU A 577 19.82 -26.30 -5.34
N GLU A 578 20.05 -26.97 -6.47
CA GLU A 578 21.20 -27.86 -6.64
C GLU A 578 22.54 -27.10 -6.66
N GLU A 579 23.57 -27.74 -6.09
CA GLU A 579 24.92 -27.18 -5.99
C GLU A 579 25.44 -26.74 -7.37
N GLY A 580 26.01 -25.54 -7.44
CA GLY A 580 26.55 -24.98 -8.67
C GLY A 580 25.52 -24.49 -9.69
N PHE A 581 24.20 -24.67 -9.51
CA PHE A 581 23.17 -24.10 -10.41
C PHE A 581 23.30 -22.57 -10.55
N LEU A 582 23.43 -21.87 -9.42
CA LEU A 582 23.61 -20.41 -9.43
C LEU A 582 24.90 -20.00 -10.18
N ALA A 583 25.99 -20.77 -10.04
CA ALA A 583 27.26 -20.52 -10.73
C ALA A 583 27.23 -20.89 -12.22
N LYS A 584 26.39 -21.84 -12.63
CA LYS A 584 26.09 -22.20 -14.02
C LYS A 584 25.35 -21.04 -14.72
N GLU A 585 24.40 -20.41 -14.03
CA GLU A 585 23.71 -19.21 -14.52
C GLU A 585 24.59 -17.95 -14.52
N TYR A 586 25.45 -17.75 -13.51
CA TYR A 586 26.42 -16.64 -13.52
C TYR A 586 27.35 -16.71 -14.74
N ARG A 587 27.89 -17.89 -15.04
CA ARG A 587 28.76 -18.10 -16.22
C ARG A 587 28.01 -17.84 -17.53
N LYS A 588 26.72 -18.17 -17.63
CA LYS A 588 25.88 -17.79 -18.79
C LYS A 588 25.68 -16.29 -18.89
N ALA A 589 25.47 -15.58 -17.77
CA ALA A 589 25.31 -14.13 -17.75
C ALA A 589 26.53 -13.39 -18.30
N ILE A 590 27.74 -13.76 -17.84
CA ILE A 590 29.00 -13.20 -18.35
C ILE A 590 29.19 -13.49 -19.86
N GLN A 591 28.59 -14.56 -20.37
CA GLN A 591 28.57 -14.91 -21.80
C GLN A 591 27.39 -14.26 -22.57
N SER A 592 26.58 -13.40 -21.95
CA SER A 592 25.32 -12.83 -22.50
C SER A 592 24.33 -13.91 -23.01
N ARG A 593 24.30 -15.08 -22.37
CA ARG A 593 23.46 -16.22 -22.78
C ARG A 593 22.17 -16.29 -21.95
N LEU A 594 21.05 -16.49 -22.64
CA LEU A 594 19.75 -16.77 -22.04
C LEU A 594 19.66 -18.16 -21.41
N SER A 595 18.64 -18.29 -20.56
CA SER A 595 18.06 -19.54 -20.06
C SER A 595 16.54 -19.46 -20.19
N PRO A 596 15.88 -20.47 -20.81
CA PRO A 596 14.44 -20.43 -21.04
C PRO A 596 13.66 -20.57 -19.73
N PRO A 597 12.46 -19.98 -19.64
CA PRO A 597 11.64 -20.04 -18.42
C PRO A 597 11.12 -21.45 -18.13
N CYS A 598 11.14 -21.84 -16.85
CA CYS A 598 10.58 -23.12 -16.42
C CYS A 598 9.05 -23.14 -16.47
N GLY A 599 8.48 -24.33 -16.64
CA GLY A 599 7.04 -24.56 -16.56
C GLY A 599 6.24 -24.01 -17.74
N LYS A 600 6.86 -23.31 -18.70
CA LYS A 600 6.28 -22.90 -19.98
C LYS A 600 6.60 -23.90 -21.08
N VAL A 601 5.80 -23.92 -22.14
CA VAL A 601 6.14 -24.63 -23.38
C VAL A 601 7.29 -23.88 -24.09
N ALA A 602 8.18 -24.61 -24.76
CA ALA A 602 9.31 -23.99 -25.47
C ALA A 602 8.85 -22.96 -26.52
N GLY A 603 9.40 -21.74 -26.44
CA GLY A 603 9.04 -20.60 -27.31
C GLY A 603 7.70 -19.93 -26.98
N MET A 604 7.04 -20.30 -25.87
CA MET A 604 5.74 -19.75 -25.48
C MET A 604 5.88 -18.62 -24.45
N PHE A 605 5.40 -17.42 -24.80
CA PHE A 605 5.48 -16.21 -23.96
C PHE A 605 4.55 -16.26 -22.75
N VAL A 606 3.27 -16.59 -22.98
CA VAL A 606 2.15 -16.61 -22.01
C VAL A 606 1.44 -17.96 -22.11
N HIS A 607 0.82 -18.43 -21.03
CA HIS A 607 0.06 -19.68 -21.01
C HIS A 607 -1.21 -19.64 -21.88
N HIS A 608 -1.59 -20.80 -22.42
CA HIS A 608 -2.84 -20.98 -23.16
C HIS A 608 -4.05 -20.65 -22.29
N THR A 609 -4.90 -19.74 -22.76
CA THR A 609 -6.02 -19.17 -21.99
C THR A 609 -7.34 -19.95 -22.12
N ASN A 610 -7.34 -21.06 -22.87
CA ASN A 610 -8.49 -21.96 -23.04
C ASN A 610 -8.09 -23.44 -23.13
N LEU A 611 -9.03 -24.33 -22.86
CA LEU A 611 -8.84 -25.79 -22.79
C LEU A 611 -8.45 -26.46 -24.11
N GLU A 612 -8.91 -25.96 -25.26
CA GLU A 612 -8.70 -26.65 -26.55
C GLU A 612 -7.27 -26.44 -27.01
N ASP A 613 -6.81 -25.19 -27.07
CA ASP A 613 -5.43 -24.85 -27.45
C ASP A 613 -4.43 -25.45 -26.44
N ALA A 614 -4.76 -25.44 -25.14
CA ALA A 614 -3.93 -26.05 -24.10
C ALA A 614 -3.81 -27.58 -24.22
N ARG A 615 -4.87 -28.27 -24.64
CA ARG A 615 -4.85 -29.73 -24.86
C ARG A 615 -4.17 -30.11 -26.18
N ALA A 616 -4.35 -29.32 -27.23
CA ALA A 616 -3.75 -29.54 -28.54
C ALA A 616 -2.22 -29.35 -28.56
N ASP A 617 -1.67 -28.55 -27.63
CA ASP A 617 -0.23 -28.31 -27.57
C ASP A 617 0.53 -29.44 -26.85
N GLU A 618 0.79 -30.55 -27.55
CA GLU A 618 1.50 -31.73 -27.03
C GLU A 618 2.97 -31.47 -26.61
N ARG A 619 3.52 -30.27 -26.86
CA ARG A 619 4.91 -29.94 -26.51
C ARG A 619 5.14 -29.98 -25.00
N ARG A 620 6.30 -30.49 -24.59
CA ARG A 620 6.70 -30.61 -23.18
C ARG A 620 6.94 -29.22 -22.55
N LEU A 621 6.69 -29.13 -21.24
CA LEU A 621 7.12 -27.98 -20.45
C LEU A 621 8.65 -27.99 -20.28
N VAL A 622 9.24 -26.81 -20.30
CA VAL A 622 10.68 -26.59 -20.08
C VAL A 622 11.01 -26.75 -18.59
N CYS A 623 12.08 -27.48 -18.27
CA CYS A 623 12.74 -27.42 -16.97
C CYS A 623 13.90 -26.42 -17.03
N TYR A 624 14.11 -25.65 -15.95
CA TYR A 624 15.27 -24.77 -15.79
C TYR A 624 16.47 -25.46 -15.11
N ASP A 625 16.37 -26.77 -14.83
CA ASP A 625 17.52 -27.64 -14.50
C ASP A 625 18.30 -27.11 -13.27
N CYS A 626 17.55 -26.91 -12.19
CA CYS A 626 17.92 -26.15 -10.99
C CYS A 626 17.82 -26.94 -9.67
N GLY A 627 17.79 -28.27 -9.72
CA GLY A 627 17.66 -29.16 -8.55
C GLY A 627 16.25 -29.33 -7.98
N VAL A 628 15.41 -28.29 -8.02
CA VAL A 628 14.05 -28.33 -7.46
C VAL A 628 13.23 -29.44 -8.11
N ALA A 629 12.81 -30.42 -7.32
CA ALA A 629 12.03 -31.59 -7.75
C ALA A 629 10.57 -31.22 -8.13
N CYS A 630 10.40 -30.56 -9.27
CA CYS A 630 9.11 -30.17 -9.83
C CYS A 630 8.45 -31.31 -10.60
N ASP A 631 7.19 -31.65 -10.32
CA ASP A 631 6.39 -32.47 -11.22
C ASP A 631 5.78 -31.61 -12.36
N LEU A 632 6.41 -31.69 -13.53
CA LEU A 632 5.94 -30.98 -14.74
C LEU A 632 4.71 -31.62 -15.39
N SER A 633 4.32 -32.83 -15.01
CA SER A 633 3.09 -33.49 -15.44
C SER A 633 1.92 -32.96 -14.61
N LEU A 634 2.07 -32.94 -13.28
CA LEU A 634 1.11 -32.32 -12.36
C LEU A 634 0.87 -30.84 -12.73
N MET A 635 1.94 -30.06 -12.94
CA MET A 635 1.83 -28.67 -13.42
C MET A 635 1.13 -28.50 -14.78
N ARG A 636 0.95 -29.57 -15.57
CA ARG A 636 0.16 -29.54 -16.81
C ARG A 636 -1.30 -29.95 -16.55
N GLU A 637 -1.52 -30.93 -15.69
CA GLU A 637 -2.85 -31.41 -15.30
C GLU A 637 -3.62 -30.39 -14.44
N GLU A 638 -2.96 -29.72 -13.49
CA GLU A 638 -3.52 -28.63 -12.68
C GLU A 638 -4.07 -27.51 -13.58
N ARG A 639 -3.36 -27.15 -14.65
CA ARG A 639 -3.79 -26.11 -15.60
C ARG A 639 -5.03 -26.52 -16.37
N PHE A 640 -5.13 -27.78 -16.79
CA PHE A 640 -6.36 -28.31 -17.36
C PHE A 640 -7.51 -28.27 -16.35
N SER A 641 -7.26 -28.59 -15.07
CA SER A 641 -8.25 -28.46 -13.99
C SER A 641 -8.70 -27.01 -13.80
N PHE A 642 -7.78 -26.04 -13.75
CA PHE A 642 -8.06 -24.63 -13.55
C PHE A 642 -8.84 -24.01 -14.71
N LEU A 643 -8.43 -24.27 -15.97
CA LEU A 643 -9.16 -23.82 -17.15
C LEU A 643 -10.57 -24.45 -17.21
N GLN A 644 -10.73 -25.71 -16.79
CA GLN A 644 -12.04 -26.38 -16.73
C GLN A 644 -12.93 -25.79 -15.63
N LYS A 645 -12.41 -25.55 -14.42
CA LYS A 645 -13.11 -24.86 -13.31
C LYS A 645 -13.55 -23.44 -13.68
N LEU A 646 -12.79 -22.77 -14.55
CA LEU A 646 -13.16 -21.45 -15.07
C LEU A 646 -14.15 -21.49 -16.24
N GLY A 647 -14.49 -22.67 -16.77
CA GLY A 647 -15.34 -22.81 -17.95
C GLY A 647 -14.67 -22.27 -19.23
N ALA A 648 -13.34 -22.27 -19.29
CA ALA A 648 -12.54 -21.70 -20.37
C ALA A 648 -12.48 -22.62 -21.60
N GLU A 649 -13.65 -23.00 -22.12
CA GLU A 649 -13.78 -23.68 -23.41
C GLU A 649 -13.59 -22.69 -24.57
N ARG A 650 -13.09 -23.18 -25.72
CA ARG A 650 -12.82 -22.33 -26.89
C ARG A 650 -14.14 -21.90 -27.54
N ARG A 651 -14.62 -20.71 -27.19
CA ARG A 651 -15.72 -20.08 -27.95
C ARG A 651 -15.26 -19.80 -29.36
N ALA A 652 -15.82 -20.54 -30.32
CA ALA A 652 -15.77 -20.15 -31.72
C ALA A 652 -16.27 -18.70 -31.85
N LEU A 653 -15.46 -17.84 -32.46
CA LEU A 653 -15.91 -16.51 -32.86
C LEU A 653 -17.12 -16.65 -33.79
N PRO A 654 -18.17 -15.81 -33.66
CA PRO A 654 -19.25 -15.82 -34.62
C PRO A 654 -18.67 -15.51 -36.00
N VAL A 655 -18.75 -16.50 -36.91
CA VAL A 655 -18.24 -16.34 -38.28
C VAL A 655 -19.01 -15.21 -38.93
N ILE A 656 -18.33 -14.08 -39.13
CA ILE A 656 -18.83 -12.99 -39.96
C ILE A 656 -18.89 -13.55 -41.37
N GLN A 657 -20.10 -13.96 -41.79
CA GLN A 657 -20.35 -14.26 -43.19
C GLN A 657 -20.08 -12.95 -43.97
N PRO A 658 -19.21 -12.98 -45.01
CA PRO A 658 -18.94 -11.78 -45.77
C PRO A 658 -20.25 -11.28 -46.39
N GLU A 659 -20.51 -9.97 -46.25
CA GLU A 659 -21.74 -9.36 -46.74
C GLU A 659 -21.92 -9.63 -48.25
N ALA A 660 -23.14 -9.97 -48.65
CA ALA A 660 -23.46 -10.20 -50.05
C ALA A 660 -23.15 -8.93 -50.87
N PRO A 661 -22.48 -9.04 -52.03
CA PRO A 661 -22.16 -7.86 -52.84
C PRO A 661 -23.41 -7.07 -53.21
N PRO A 662 -23.35 -5.72 -53.24
CA PRO A 662 -24.47 -4.91 -53.71
C PRO A 662 -24.80 -5.24 -55.18
N PRO A 663 -26.08 -5.14 -55.59
CA PRO A 663 -26.50 -5.50 -56.94
C PRO A 663 -25.81 -4.62 -58.00
N ALA A 664 -25.21 -5.26 -59.00
CA ALA A 664 -24.47 -4.57 -60.06
C ALA A 664 -25.43 -4.03 -61.15
N GLU A 665 -25.33 -2.73 -61.45
CA GLU A 665 -26.02 -2.11 -62.58
C GLU A 665 -25.18 -2.24 -63.88
N GLY A 666 -25.74 -2.91 -64.89
CA GLY A 666 -25.62 -2.49 -66.30
C GLY A 666 -24.36 -2.81 -67.13
N ALA A 667 -24.31 -4.02 -67.69
CA ALA A 667 -23.68 -4.38 -68.99
C ALA A 667 -22.13 -4.27 -69.13
N VAL A 668 -21.44 -4.82 -70.15
CA VAL A 668 -21.80 -5.46 -71.45
C VAL A 668 -21.00 -6.77 -71.67
N ASP A 669 -21.51 -7.68 -72.52
CA ASP A 669 -20.91 -8.95 -73.04
C ASP A 669 -19.45 -8.87 -73.55
N ALA A 670 -18.63 -9.89 -73.19
CA ALA A 670 -17.67 -10.51 -74.12
C ALA A 670 -17.14 -11.90 -73.65
N ARG A 671 -17.63 -12.95 -74.30
CA ARG A 671 -17.14 -14.37 -74.38
C ARG A 671 -15.60 -14.58 -74.38
N GLY A 672 -15.09 -15.67 -73.78
CA GLY A 672 -13.78 -16.25 -74.20
C GLY A 672 -13.05 -17.29 -73.32
N ALA A 673 -13.06 -18.56 -73.77
CA ALA A 673 -11.99 -19.59 -73.73
C ALA A 673 -11.06 -19.83 -72.49
N THR A 674 -11.27 -21.01 -71.88
CA THR A 674 -10.30 -22.05 -71.41
C THR A 674 -9.09 -22.36 -72.33
N PRO A 675 -8.06 -23.18 -71.96
CA PRO A 675 -7.68 -23.80 -70.66
C PRO A 675 -6.14 -23.94 -70.36
N SER A 676 -5.79 -24.72 -69.31
CA SER A 676 -4.83 -25.88 -69.33
C SER A 676 -3.38 -25.80 -68.78
N VAL A 677 -3.08 -26.70 -67.80
CA VAL A 677 -1.82 -27.42 -67.41
C VAL A 677 -0.47 -26.63 -67.23
N THR A 678 0.65 -27.15 -66.64
CA THR A 678 1.10 -28.53 -66.27
C THR A 678 2.04 -28.54 -65.03
N GLN A 679 2.06 -29.66 -64.27
CA GLN A 679 3.19 -30.55 -63.84
C GLN A 679 4.67 -30.06 -63.79
N ALA A 680 5.63 -30.63 -63.03
CA ALA A 680 5.67 -31.60 -61.89
C ALA A 680 7.15 -31.82 -61.40
N ALA A 681 7.38 -32.81 -60.51
CA ALA A 681 8.62 -33.60 -60.24
C ALA A 681 9.57 -33.30 -59.02
N GLU A 682 9.48 -34.18 -58.01
CA GLU A 682 10.52 -35.01 -57.32
C GLU A 682 12.02 -34.60 -57.17
N ALA A 683 12.58 -34.77 -55.94
CA ALA A 683 13.87 -35.48 -55.62
C ALA A 683 14.21 -35.49 -54.09
N ASP A 684 15.11 -36.39 -53.65
CA ASP A 684 15.60 -36.67 -52.27
C ASP A 684 16.96 -37.44 -52.34
N PRO A 685 17.72 -37.80 -51.27
CA PRO A 685 18.20 -37.10 -50.04
C PRO A 685 19.75 -36.86 -50.03
N SER A 686 20.32 -36.24 -48.97
CA SER A 686 21.61 -36.64 -48.30
C SER A 686 22.10 -35.64 -47.21
N VAL A 687 23.23 -35.96 -46.53
CA VAL A 687 23.69 -35.38 -45.24
C VAL A 687 25.10 -34.77 -45.33
N THR A 688 25.36 -33.60 -44.72
CA THR A 688 26.67 -33.26 -44.07
C THR A 688 26.61 -32.02 -43.14
N GLN A 689 27.78 -31.65 -42.56
CA GLN A 689 27.94 -30.89 -41.31
C GLN A 689 28.03 -29.34 -41.42
N ALA A 690 27.66 -28.70 -40.30
CA ALA A 690 28.33 -27.55 -39.64
C ALA A 690 28.18 -26.08 -40.14
N ALA A 691 28.24 -25.20 -39.13
CA ALA A 691 28.47 -23.74 -39.14
C ALA A 691 27.42 -22.81 -39.77
N GLY A 692 26.85 -21.91 -38.94
CA GLY A 692 26.03 -20.78 -39.40
C GLY A 692 25.18 -20.11 -38.31
N ALA A 693 25.40 -18.80 -38.13
CA ALA A 693 24.51 -17.75 -37.62
C ALA A 693 23.24 -18.09 -36.78
N ASP A 694 23.26 -17.69 -35.51
CA ASP A 694 22.45 -16.61 -34.88
C ASP A 694 21.45 -15.83 -35.80
N PRO A 695 20.31 -15.25 -35.32
CA PRO A 695 19.80 -15.12 -33.94
C PRO A 695 18.31 -15.52 -33.75
N SER A 696 17.72 -15.06 -32.62
CA SER A 696 16.38 -14.43 -32.55
C SER A 696 15.19 -15.39 -32.20
N VAL A 697 14.18 -15.08 -31.36
CA VAL A 697 13.79 -13.95 -30.47
C VAL A 697 12.91 -14.51 -29.31
N THR A 698 12.45 -13.65 -28.37
CA THR A 698 11.23 -13.73 -27.50
C THR A 698 11.26 -14.42 -26.13
N GLN A 699 10.55 -13.79 -25.18
CA GLN A 699 10.94 -13.67 -23.77
C GLN A 699 9.73 -13.36 -22.79
N ALA A 700 9.80 -12.52 -21.72
CA ALA A 700 8.87 -12.51 -20.52
C ALA A 700 8.68 -11.19 -19.67
N ALA A 701 8.83 -11.15 -18.30
CA ALA A 701 8.42 -10.05 -17.36
C ALA A 701 9.04 -9.99 -15.90
N GLU A 702 8.56 -9.09 -14.98
CA GLU A 702 9.09 -8.52 -13.66
C GLU A 702 9.56 -9.49 -12.49
N ALA A 703 9.69 -9.19 -11.16
CA ALA A 703 9.45 -8.04 -10.24
C ALA A 703 10.26 -8.12 -8.89
N ASP A 704 10.25 -7.06 -8.05
CA ASP A 704 10.93 -6.96 -6.73
C ASP A 704 10.27 -5.89 -5.78
N PRO A 705 10.27 -6.01 -4.42
CA PRO A 705 9.65 -5.04 -3.50
C PRO A 705 10.35 -3.69 -3.30
N SER A 706 11.66 -3.59 -3.58
CA SER A 706 12.52 -2.40 -3.34
C SER A 706 12.09 -1.13 -4.08
N VAL A 707 11.12 -1.23 -4.99
CA VAL A 707 10.69 -0.18 -5.93
C VAL A 707 9.52 0.68 -5.40
N THR A 708 9.06 0.44 -4.17
CA THR A 708 7.79 0.98 -3.63
C THR A 708 7.75 2.47 -3.31
N GLN A 709 8.88 3.17 -3.14
CA GLN A 709 8.94 4.62 -2.88
C GLN A 709 8.33 5.51 -4.00
N ALA A 710 8.01 4.98 -5.18
CA ALA A 710 7.62 5.77 -6.35
C ALA A 710 6.17 6.35 -6.32
N ALA A 711 5.57 6.55 -5.15
CA ALA A 711 4.30 7.24 -4.92
C ALA A 711 4.54 8.52 -4.10
N GLY A 712 4.34 9.69 -4.72
CA GLY A 712 4.84 10.96 -4.17
C GLY A 712 4.10 11.47 -2.93
N THR A 713 4.82 11.63 -1.83
CA THR A 713 4.39 12.30 -0.60
C THR A 713 4.06 13.77 -0.86
N GLN A 714 2.79 14.15 -0.72
CA GLN A 714 2.40 15.54 -0.40
C GLN A 714 2.10 15.66 1.10
N ALA A 715 3.14 15.44 1.91
CA ALA A 715 3.09 15.78 3.32
C ALA A 715 3.19 17.30 3.49
N ASN A 716 2.15 17.94 4.03
CA ASN A 716 2.20 19.35 4.45
C ASN A 716 2.89 19.46 5.83
N GLY A 717 4.19 19.19 5.88
CA GLY A 717 5.04 19.41 7.05
C GLY A 717 5.75 20.75 6.97
N GLY A 718 5.49 21.66 7.91
CA GLY A 718 6.15 22.95 7.99
C GLY A 718 7.34 22.92 8.94
N ALA A 719 8.56 22.83 8.41
CA ALA A 719 9.79 22.99 9.20
C ALA A 719 10.08 24.48 9.44
N THR A 720 10.33 24.86 10.69
CA THR A 720 10.78 26.19 11.08
C THR A 720 12.31 26.27 11.04
N ASP A 721 12.86 27.09 10.15
CA ASP A 721 14.30 27.34 10.03
C ASP A 721 14.72 28.65 10.73
N GLY A 722 15.98 28.76 11.15
CA GLY A 722 16.37 29.72 12.19
C GLY A 722 17.85 30.09 12.35
N SER A 723 18.46 30.71 11.33
CA SER A 723 19.49 31.79 11.46
C SER A 723 20.87 31.42 12.07
N LEU A 724 22.04 31.95 11.69
CA LEU A 724 22.51 32.96 10.71
C LEU A 724 23.73 32.33 9.94
N ASP A 725 24.60 32.98 9.15
CA ASP A 725 24.90 34.40 8.83
C ASP A 725 25.44 34.51 7.36
N PRO A 726 26.19 35.51 6.83
CA PRO A 726 25.99 35.94 5.44
C PRO A 726 27.24 35.89 4.53
N THR A 727 27.05 36.04 3.21
CA THR A 727 27.96 36.87 2.38
C THR A 727 27.38 37.30 1.03
N LEU A 728 27.42 38.63 0.79
CA LEU A 728 27.65 39.36 -0.48
C LEU A 728 27.20 38.75 -1.84
N GLY A 729 26.24 39.41 -2.50
CA GLY A 729 26.01 39.33 -3.95
C GLY A 729 24.71 40.00 -4.39
N ALA A 730 24.77 41.20 -4.98
CA ALA A 730 23.58 42.04 -5.19
C ALA A 730 23.38 42.51 -6.65
N LEU A 731 22.09 42.69 -7.01
CA LEU A 731 21.54 43.39 -8.19
C LEU A 731 21.68 42.69 -9.57
N PRO A 732 20.83 43.03 -10.57
CA PRO A 732 19.58 43.79 -10.52
C PRO A 732 18.34 42.98 -10.97
N ALA A 733 17.13 43.45 -10.62
CA ALA A 733 15.88 42.86 -11.11
C ALA A 733 15.55 43.34 -12.54
N ALA A 734 15.22 42.41 -13.45
CA ALA A 734 14.74 42.72 -14.79
C ALA A 734 13.21 42.84 -14.81
N THR A 735 12.69 43.96 -15.34
CA THR A 735 11.26 44.18 -15.52
C THR A 735 10.68 43.33 -16.66
N SER A 736 9.45 42.84 -16.48
CA SER A 736 8.64 42.25 -17.57
C SER A 736 7.35 43.06 -17.75
N PRO A 737 6.83 43.24 -18.99
CA PRO A 737 5.75 44.17 -19.24
C PRO A 737 4.38 43.63 -18.83
N ALA A 738 3.50 44.50 -18.33
CA ALA A 738 2.10 44.15 -18.11
C ALA A 738 1.36 44.00 -19.45
N THR A 739 0.79 42.82 -19.74
CA THR A 739 -0.10 42.59 -20.90
C THR A 739 -1.51 42.29 -20.43
N THR A 740 -2.46 43.15 -20.79
CA THR A 740 -3.87 43.08 -20.36
C THR A 740 -4.66 42.05 -21.16
N ALA A 741 -4.58 40.78 -20.76
CA ALA A 741 -5.46 39.72 -21.28
C ALA A 741 -6.82 39.72 -20.56
N ALA A 742 -7.92 39.75 -21.32
CA ALA A 742 -9.27 39.74 -20.76
C ALA A 742 -9.59 38.40 -20.09
N SER A 743 -10.27 38.44 -18.93
CA SER A 743 -10.71 37.22 -18.24
C SER A 743 -11.76 36.46 -19.07
N PRO A 744 -11.59 35.17 -19.36
CA PRO A 744 -12.60 34.38 -20.04
C PRO A 744 -13.85 34.27 -19.15
N ALA A 745 -15.03 34.47 -19.74
CA ALA A 745 -16.30 34.43 -19.01
C ALA A 745 -16.46 33.10 -18.27
N LYS A 746 -16.81 33.16 -16.97
CA LYS A 746 -17.00 31.98 -16.11
C LYS A 746 -18.03 31.05 -16.75
N LYS A 747 -17.57 29.92 -17.32
CA LYS A 747 -18.47 28.85 -17.81
C LYS A 747 -19.38 28.43 -16.67
N ARG A 748 -20.68 28.65 -16.84
CA ARG A 748 -21.73 28.27 -15.89
C ARG A 748 -21.59 26.76 -15.63
N PRO A 749 -21.57 26.28 -14.37
CA PRO A 749 -21.47 24.85 -14.10
C PRO A 749 -22.57 24.09 -14.85
N PRO A 750 -22.28 22.91 -15.43
CA PRO A 750 -23.31 22.11 -16.08
C PRO A 750 -24.41 21.81 -15.05
N GLN A 751 -25.67 22.08 -15.43
CA GLN A 751 -26.80 21.79 -14.56
C GLN A 751 -26.81 20.29 -14.26
N ARG A 752 -26.84 19.92 -12.98
CA ARG A 752 -27.05 18.53 -12.56
C ARG A 752 -28.43 18.10 -13.06
N GLN A 753 -28.48 17.33 -14.14
CA GLN A 753 -29.67 16.56 -14.49
C GLN A 753 -30.01 15.62 -13.32
N GLY A 754 -31.30 15.36 -13.11
CA GLY A 754 -31.79 14.68 -11.92
C GLY A 754 -31.17 13.30 -11.74
N ARG A 755 -30.40 13.10 -10.66
CA ARG A 755 -29.94 11.78 -10.24
C ARG A 755 -31.14 11.00 -9.69
N GLY A 756 -31.36 9.79 -10.20
CA GLY A 756 -32.29 8.84 -9.60
C GLY A 756 -31.88 8.46 -8.17
N GLY A 757 -32.76 7.73 -7.47
CA GLY A 757 -32.56 7.35 -6.07
C GLY A 757 -32.92 8.43 -5.05
N ILE A 758 -33.10 7.99 -3.81
CA ILE A 758 -33.74 8.72 -2.71
C ILE A 758 -32.67 9.13 -1.71
N ALA A 759 -32.73 10.38 -1.25
CA ALA A 759 -31.76 10.91 -0.30
C ALA A 759 -32.21 10.71 1.15
N TYR A 760 -31.27 10.41 2.03
CA TYR A 760 -31.47 10.24 3.47
C TYR A 760 -30.38 11.01 4.21
N ARG A 761 -30.76 11.74 5.27
CA ARG A 761 -29.80 12.32 6.21
C ARG A 761 -29.57 11.34 7.34
N LEU A 762 -28.34 10.88 7.52
CA LEU A 762 -27.93 10.04 8.65
C LEU A 762 -27.27 10.92 9.71
N ARG A 763 -27.52 10.60 10.99
CA ARG A 763 -26.82 11.16 12.15
C ARG A 763 -25.86 10.13 12.74
N TYR A 764 -24.64 10.53 13.05
CA TYR A 764 -23.63 9.66 13.66
C TYR A 764 -22.78 10.37 14.72
N GLU A 765 -22.11 9.56 15.54
CA GLU A 765 -21.15 9.96 16.57
C GLU A 765 -19.76 9.44 16.20
N LYS A 766 -18.70 10.15 16.61
CA LYS A 766 -17.29 9.76 16.42
C LYS A 766 -16.56 9.92 17.75
N VAL A 767 -16.43 8.80 18.46
CA VAL A 767 -15.82 8.68 19.81
C VAL A 767 -14.66 7.66 19.77
N GLY A 768 -13.95 7.48 20.88
CA GLY A 768 -12.94 6.43 21.02
C GLY A 768 -11.80 6.50 19.97
N PRO A 769 -11.29 5.35 19.46
CA PRO A 769 -10.28 5.31 18.41
C PRO A 769 -10.66 6.18 17.19
N MET A 770 -11.93 6.11 16.77
CA MET A 770 -12.41 6.84 15.59
C MET A 770 -12.25 8.36 15.72
N ALA A 771 -12.19 8.95 16.94
CA ALA A 771 -11.90 10.37 17.12
C ALA A 771 -10.52 10.78 16.53
N LEU A 772 -9.56 9.86 16.52
CA LEU A 772 -8.19 10.04 16.03
C LEU A 772 -8.01 9.76 14.53
N LEU A 773 -9.06 9.33 13.82
CA LEU A 773 -9.07 9.28 12.34
C LEU A 773 -9.40 10.64 11.73
N GLY A 774 -8.78 10.94 10.59
CA GLY A 774 -9.00 12.16 9.82
C GLY A 774 -10.34 12.15 9.08
N HIS A 775 -10.76 13.33 8.63
CA HIS A 775 -12.00 13.46 7.85
C HIS A 775 -11.98 12.62 6.55
N LEU A 776 -10.82 12.46 5.91
CA LEU A 776 -10.68 11.66 4.69
C LEU A 776 -10.85 10.15 4.95
N ASP A 777 -10.39 9.65 6.10
CA ASP A 777 -10.58 8.26 6.51
C ASP A 777 -12.06 7.97 6.77
N VAL A 778 -12.75 8.87 7.48
CA VAL A 778 -14.20 8.80 7.68
C VAL A 778 -14.96 8.83 6.33
N VAL A 779 -14.52 9.67 5.38
CA VAL A 779 -15.12 9.74 4.02
C VAL A 779 -14.90 8.45 3.21
N ARG A 780 -13.79 7.71 3.44
CA ARG A 780 -13.58 6.35 2.87
C ARG A 780 -14.44 5.29 3.56
N GLU A 781 -14.60 5.40 4.89
CA GLU A 781 -15.19 4.33 5.69
C GLU A 781 -16.72 4.26 5.62
N LEU A 782 -17.43 5.37 5.50
CA LEU A 782 -18.90 5.33 5.39
C LEU A 782 -19.43 4.55 4.17
N PRO A 783 -18.84 4.67 2.96
CA PRO A 783 -19.10 3.76 1.85
C PRO A 783 -18.91 2.28 2.21
N ARG A 784 -17.85 1.92 2.94
CA ARG A 784 -17.56 0.54 3.36
C ARG A 784 -18.62 0.02 4.32
N VAL A 785 -19.05 0.84 5.29
CA VAL A 785 -20.17 0.52 6.19
C VAL A 785 -21.44 0.18 5.40
N LEU A 786 -21.84 1.04 4.45
CA LEU A 786 -23.03 0.80 3.63
C LEU A 786 -22.92 -0.46 2.75
N ARG A 787 -21.73 -0.74 2.20
CA ARG A 787 -21.44 -1.96 1.43
C ARG A 787 -21.47 -3.22 2.29
N ARG A 788 -20.94 -3.19 3.52
CA ARG A 788 -20.97 -4.32 4.48
C ARG A 788 -22.38 -4.67 4.95
N VAL A 789 -23.26 -3.67 5.07
CA VAL A 789 -24.70 -3.87 5.33
C VAL A 789 -25.48 -4.29 4.07
N GLY A 790 -24.89 -4.16 2.88
CA GLY A 790 -25.48 -4.59 1.61
C GLY A 790 -26.47 -3.61 0.97
N VAL A 791 -26.44 -2.33 1.35
CA VAL A 791 -27.40 -1.34 0.83
C VAL A 791 -26.92 -0.72 -0.50
N PRO A 792 -27.72 -0.75 -1.57
CA PRO A 792 -27.35 -0.17 -2.86
C PRO A 792 -27.35 1.36 -2.78
N MET A 793 -26.16 1.94 -2.93
CA MET A 793 -25.93 3.38 -3.07
C MET A 793 -26.04 3.83 -4.53
N THR A 794 -26.49 5.06 -4.74
CA THR A 794 -26.34 5.76 -6.04
C THR A 794 -24.92 6.31 -6.19
N TYR A 795 -24.45 6.45 -7.44
CA TYR A 795 -23.08 6.88 -7.75
C TYR A 795 -23.04 8.09 -8.70
N THR A 796 -21.97 8.87 -8.62
CA THR A 796 -21.74 10.03 -9.49
C THR A 796 -21.31 9.62 -10.90
N THR A 797 -21.93 10.21 -11.93
CA THR A 797 -21.41 10.14 -13.30
C THR A 797 -20.08 10.91 -13.41
N GLY A 798 -19.01 10.26 -13.89
CA GLY A 798 -17.67 10.84 -13.93
C GLY A 798 -16.57 9.90 -14.39
N PHE A 799 -15.31 10.24 -14.07
CA PHE A 799 -14.13 9.40 -14.34
C PHE A 799 -13.90 8.32 -13.30
N HIS A 800 -14.16 8.63 -12.02
CA HIS A 800 -14.25 7.64 -10.95
C HIS A 800 -15.64 7.82 -10.30
N PRO A 801 -16.55 6.85 -10.41
CA PRO A 801 -17.88 6.96 -9.83
C PRO A 801 -17.77 6.85 -8.31
N LYS A 802 -18.03 7.94 -7.59
CA LYS A 802 -18.09 7.93 -6.11
C LYS A 802 -19.54 7.78 -5.65
N PRO A 803 -19.82 7.17 -4.48
CA PRO A 803 -21.14 7.21 -3.87
C PRO A 803 -21.65 8.66 -3.75
N ASP A 804 -22.95 8.89 -3.99
CA ASP A 804 -23.52 10.25 -3.89
C ASP A 804 -23.79 10.61 -2.42
N MET A 805 -22.74 11.14 -1.78
CA MET A 805 -22.72 11.54 -0.38
C MET A 805 -22.34 13.01 -0.24
N THR A 806 -22.97 13.72 0.70
CA THR A 806 -22.64 15.10 1.07
C THR A 806 -22.45 15.19 2.58
N PHE A 807 -21.21 15.46 3.00
CA PHE A 807 -20.81 15.53 4.41
C PHE A 807 -21.01 16.94 5.00
N GLY A 808 -21.09 17.01 6.33
CA GLY A 808 -21.05 18.27 7.08
C GLY A 808 -19.68 18.96 7.07
N PRO A 809 -19.53 20.11 7.76
CA PRO A 809 -18.27 20.84 7.85
C PRO A 809 -17.17 20.00 8.53
N ALA A 810 -16.06 19.80 7.81
CA ALA A 810 -14.98 18.90 8.22
C ALA A 810 -14.53 19.10 9.68
N LEU A 811 -14.48 17.99 10.42
CA LEU A 811 -14.03 17.93 11.81
C LEU A 811 -12.49 17.93 11.87
N SER A 812 -11.91 18.59 12.87
CA SER A 812 -10.46 18.56 13.09
C SER A 812 -10.02 17.25 13.73
N LEU A 813 -8.77 16.84 13.49
CA LEU A 813 -8.17 15.62 14.05
C LEU A 813 -8.24 15.64 15.59
N GLY A 814 -8.56 14.50 16.22
CA GLY A 814 -8.64 14.36 17.67
C GLY A 814 -9.86 15.02 18.32
N VAL A 815 -10.72 15.72 17.56
CA VAL A 815 -11.99 16.28 18.07
C VAL A 815 -13.05 15.17 18.09
N ILE A 816 -13.71 15.03 19.23
CA ILE A 816 -14.82 14.11 19.44
C ILE A 816 -16.10 14.74 18.88
N THR A 817 -17.07 13.95 18.43
CA THR A 817 -18.40 14.45 18.11
C THR A 817 -19.51 13.51 18.59
N LEU A 818 -20.57 14.10 19.12
CA LEU A 818 -21.81 13.42 19.54
C LEU A 818 -22.98 13.71 18.57
N ASP A 819 -22.71 14.46 17.50
CA ASP A 819 -23.70 14.94 16.54
C ASP A 819 -23.04 15.36 15.20
N GLU A 820 -22.76 14.39 14.34
CA GLU A 820 -22.40 14.61 12.93
C GLU A 820 -23.48 14.16 11.97
N TYR A 821 -23.44 14.71 10.75
CA TYR A 821 -24.42 14.42 9.71
C TYR A 821 -23.78 14.13 8.36
N VAL A 822 -24.48 13.31 7.59
CA VAL A 822 -24.20 13.06 6.18
C VAL A 822 -25.50 12.85 5.42
N ASP A 823 -25.66 13.51 4.26
CA ASP A 823 -26.70 13.16 3.30
C ASP A 823 -26.15 12.05 2.40
N VAL A 824 -26.79 10.88 2.38
CA VAL A 824 -26.50 9.77 1.47
C VAL A 824 -27.66 9.60 0.48
N ARG A 825 -27.42 9.04 -0.71
CA ARG A 825 -28.49 8.76 -1.69
C ARG A 825 -28.49 7.28 -2.09
N LEU A 826 -29.57 6.59 -1.74
CA LEU A 826 -29.78 5.16 -1.93
C LEU A 826 -30.64 4.89 -3.18
N GLU A 827 -30.58 3.69 -3.72
CA GLU A 827 -31.33 3.35 -4.96
C GLU A 827 -32.80 2.99 -4.71
N GLN A 828 -33.13 2.55 -3.49
CA GLN A 828 -34.45 2.04 -3.11
C GLN A 828 -35.10 2.92 -2.03
N GLU A 829 -36.43 2.86 -1.93
CA GLU A 829 -37.14 3.47 -0.80
C GLU A 829 -37.13 2.51 0.39
N LEU A 830 -36.70 3.01 1.55
CA LEU A 830 -36.81 2.36 2.84
C LEU A 830 -38.01 2.99 3.55
N ASP A 831 -38.89 2.15 4.06
CA ASP A 831 -39.88 2.55 5.06
C ASP A 831 -39.20 2.84 6.42
N PRO A 832 -39.92 3.36 7.43
CA PRO A 832 -39.32 3.71 8.71
C PRO A 832 -38.66 2.53 9.46
N GLU A 833 -39.24 1.33 9.38
CA GLU A 833 -38.71 0.15 10.10
C GLU A 833 -37.42 -0.34 9.44
N ALA A 834 -37.41 -0.41 8.11
CA ALA A 834 -36.21 -0.70 7.33
C ALA A 834 -35.11 0.37 7.50
N LEU A 835 -35.48 1.64 7.72
CA LEU A 835 -34.54 2.73 7.95
C LEU A 835 -33.91 2.68 9.36
N ASP A 836 -34.69 2.37 10.40
CA ASP A 836 -34.16 2.18 11.75
C ASP A 836 -33.30 0.91 11.86
N ALA A 837 -33.72 -0.18 11.20
CA ALA A 837 -32.91 -1.39 11.07
C ALA A 837 -31.57 -1.11 10.36
N LEU A 838 -31.55 -0.24 9.35
CA LEU A 838 -30.32 0.20 8.70
C LEU A 838 -29.40 0.96 9.67
N VAL A 839 -29.92 1.91 10.46
CA VAL A 839 -29.12 2.66 11.45
C VAL A 839 -28.47 1.73 12.47
N GLN A 840 -29.18 0.69 12.92
CA GLN A 840 -28.65 -0.34 13.81
C GLN A 840 -27.56 -1.18 13.13
N ALA A 841 -27.83 -1.70 11.91
CA ALA A 841 -26.89 -2.53 11.17
C ALA A 841 -25.60 -1.78 10.77
N MET A 842 -25.70 -0.50 10.39
CA MET A 842 -24.53 0.35 10.12
C MET A 842 -23.67 0.51 11.37
N SER A 843 -24.29 0.71 12.54
CA SER A 843 -23.58 0.83 13.82
C SER A 843 -22.88 -0.47 14.21
N ALA A 844 -23.60 -1.59 14.16
CA ALA A 844 -23.06 -2.92 14.48
C ALA A 844 -21.91 -3.35 13.54
N SER A 845 -21.88 -2.81 12.32
CA SER A 845 -20.83 -3.09 11.34
C SER A 845 -19.65 -2.10 11.42
N SER A 846 -19.75 -0.97 12.12
CA SER A 846 -18.75 0.10 12.04
C SER A 846 -17.49 -0.16 12.88
N PRO A 847 -16.32 0.46 12.56
CA PRO A 847 -15.15 0.39 13.43
C PRO A 847 -15.42 1.01 14.81
N ARG A 848 -14.65 0.61 15.82
CA ARG A 848 -14.91 0.92 17.23
C ARG A 848 -14.95 2.43 17.47
N GLY A 849 -16.16 2.96 17.68
CA GLY A 849 -16.40 4.37 18.01
C GLY A 849 -17.07 5.21 16.91
N LEU A 850 -17.40 4.62 15.76
CA LEU A 850 -18.33 5.21 14.78
C LEU A 850 -19.72 4.60 15.01
N VAL A 851 -20.70 5.42 15.42
CA VAL A 851 -22.03 4.93 15.81
C VAL A 851 -23.12 5.78 15.16
N PHE A 852 -24.03 5.15 14.42
CA PHE A 852 -25.18 5.82 13.81
C PHE A 852 -26.34 5.88 14.83
N ARG A 853 -27.06 7.00 14.86
CA ARG A 853 -28.05 7.29 15.91
C ARG A 853 -29.47 7.51 15.41
N ALA A 854 -29.63 8.01 14.19
CA ALA A 854 -30.93 8.27 13.57
C ALA A 854 -30.76 8.51 12.07
N ALA A 855 -31.87 8.42 11.33
CA ALA A 855 -31.91 8.80 9.92
C ALA A 855 -33.28 9.43 9.55
N ALA A 856 -33.30 10.24 8.48
CA ALA A 856 -34.54 10.81 7.93
C ALA A 856 -34.51 10.87 6.40
N ARG A 857 -35.62 10.51 5.74
CA ARG A 857 -35.80 10.59 4.28
C ARG A 857 -35.98 12.05 3.84
N LEU A 858 -35.13 12.51 2.93
CA LEU A 858 -35.14 13.86 2.36
C LEU A 858 -36.05 13.91 1.12
N GLY A 859 -37.07 14.76 1.17
CA GLY A 859 -37.95 15.10 0.05
C GLY A 859 -37.37 16.18 -0.88
N ALA A 860 -38.11 16.50 -1.94
CA ALA A 860 -37.64 17.42 -2.99
C ALA A 860 -37.46 18.88 -2.54
N ASP A 861 -38.17 19.30 -1.49
CA ASP A 861 -38.09 20.64 -0.90
C ASP A 861 -37.19 20.70 0.35
N ASP A 862 -36.58 19.58 0.74
CA ASP A 862 -35.70 19.52 1.92
C ASP A 862 -34.29 20.04 1.61
N PRO A 863 -33.74 20.94 2.43
CA PRO A 863 -32.42 21.53 2.16
C PRO A 863 -31.27 20.53 2.38
N ALA A 864 -30.38 20.45 1.40
CA ALA A 864 -29.13 19.67 1.49
C ALA A 864 -28.19 20.20 2.59
N LEU A 865 -27.47 19.29 3.24
CA LEU A 865 -26.78 19.51 4.52
C LEU A 865 -25.87 20.75 4.57
N GLY A 866 -25.10 21.00 3.51
CA GLY A 866 -24.23 22.19 3.40
C GLY A 866 -24.95 23.55 3.27
N LYS A 867 -26.29 23.57 3.31
CA LYS A 867 -27.13 24.78 3.47
C LYS A 867 -27.89 24.81 4.80
N VAL A 868 -27.84 23.72 5.56
CA VAL A 868 -28.58 23.51 6.82
C VAL A 868 -27.69 23.84 8.00
N ILE A 869 -26.45 23.34 7.99
CA ILE A 869 -25.49 23.63 9.06
C ILE A 869 -25.07 25.10 8.97
N SER A 870 -25.44 25.87 9.99
CA SER A 870 -25.16 27.29 10.14
C SER A 870 -24.33 27.62 11.39
N GLY A 871 -24.07 26.63 12.24
CA GLY A 871 -23.17 26.75 13.39
C GLY A 871 -22.75 25.40 13.97
N ALA A 872 -22.00 25.44 15.06
CA ALA A 872 -21.61 24.28 15.85
C ALA A 872 -21.43 24.66 17.32
N ARG A 873 -21.85 23.76 18.23
CA ARG A 873 -21.63 23.89 19.69
C ARG A 873 -20.48 22.97 20.09
N TYR A 874 -19.57 23.47 20.91
CA TYR A 874 -18.45 22.68 21.45
C TYR A 874 -18.31 22.81 22.96
N LEU A 875 -17.79 21.76 23.60
CA LEU A 875 -17.11 21.88 24.89
C LEU A 875 -15.61 21.96 24.66
N LEU A 876 -14.98 23.04 25.11
CA LEU A 876 -13.52 23.21 25.16
C LEU A 876 -13.06 22.87 26.58
N ILE A 877 -12.50 21.67 26.75
CA ILE A 877 -12.33 21.03 28.05
C ILE A 877 -10.86 21.13 28.46
N MET A 878 -10.60 21.55 29.69
CA MET A 878 -9.28 21.82 30.24
C MET A 878 -9.11 21.13 31.61
N ALA A 879 -7.86 20.82 31.95
CA ALA A 879 -7.56 20.36 33.30
C ALA A 879 -7.79 21.50 34.28
N ARG A 880 -8.47 21.24 35.40
CA ARG A 880 -8.69 22.25 36.45
C ARG A 880 -7.40 22.96 36.84
N ALA A 881 -6.34 22.20 37.12
CA ALA A 881 -5.00 22.72 37.40
C ALA A 881 -4.44 23.64 36.30
N ALA A 882 -4.65 23.33 35.02
CA ALA A 882 -4.16 24.14 33.89
C ALA A 882 -5.06 25.37 33.58
N ALA A 883 -6.27 25.43 34.14
CA ALA A 883 -7.23 26.50 33.96
C ALA A 883 -7.31 27.48 35.16
N GLY A 884 -6.51 27.28 36.22
CA GLY A 884 -6.49 28.12 37.41
C GLY A 884 -6.71 27.41 38.75
N GLY A 885 -6.75 26.08 38.77
CA GLY A 885 -6.90 25.29 40.00
C GLY A 885 -8.28 25.48 40.65
N ALA A 886 -8.30 25.81 41.94
CA ALA A 886 -9.54 26.05 42.69
C ALA A 886 -10.33 27.27 42.17
N ASP A 887 -9.70 28.17 41.43
CA ASP A 887 -10.31 29.38 40.85
C ASP A 887 -10.71 29.23 39.38
N ALA A 888 -10.61 28.02 38.80
CA ALA A 888 -10.71 27.81 37.36
C ALA A 888 -12.04 28.32 36.75
N GLU A 889 -13.20 27.99 37.32
CA GLU A 889 -14.50 28.50 36.86
C GLU A 889 -14.54 30.03 36.90
N ARG A 890 -14.10 30.64 38.00
CA ARG A 890 -14.09 32.10 38.20
C ARG A 890 -13.20 32.83 37.20
N ILE A 891 -12.05 32.26 36.86
CA ILE A 891 -11.11 32.77 35.86
C ILE A 891 -11.71 32.61 34.45
N LEU A 892 -12.32 31.46 34.16
CA LEU A 892 -12.92 31.15 32.88
C LEU A 892 -14.18 31.98 32.60
N GLU A 893 -15.05 32.21 33.59
CA GLU A 893 -16.18 33.13 33.50
C GLU A 893 -15.74 34.55 33.13
N ALA A 894 -14.66 35.05 33.77
CA ALA A 894 -14.13 36.38 33.49
C ALA A 894 -13.53 36.46 32.07
N ARG A 895 -12.80 35.43 31.62
CA ARG A 895 -12.25 35.34 30.26
C ARG A 895 -13.36 35.24 29.20
N CYS A 896 -14.38 34.42 29.45
CA CYS A 896 -15.58 34.31 28.61
C CYS A 896 -16.32 35.65 28.50
N ARG A 897 -16.55 36.34 29.62
CA ARG A 897 -17.21 37.66 29.62
C ARG A 897 -16.42 38.68 28.81
N ALA A 898 -15.11 38.79 29.05
CA ALA A 898 -14.24 39.69 28.29
C ALA A 898 -14.24 39.37 26.78
N ALA A 899 -14.22 38.08 26.41
CA ALA A 899 -14.32 37.66 25.02
C ALA A 899 -15.70 37.97 24.39
N MET A 900 -16.78 37.96 25.17
CA MET A 900 -18.13 38.34 24.76
C MET A 900 -18.35 39.86 24.65
N GLU A 901 -17.63 40.65 25.45
CA GLU A 901 -17.66 42.12 25.42
C GLU A 901 -16.69 42.72 24.38
N ALA A 902 -15.64 41.99 23.99
CA ALA A 902 -14.63 42.45 23.03
C ALA A 902 -15.19 42.69 21.62
N THR A 903 -14.87 43.83 21.01
CA THR A 903 -15.27 44.17 19.63
C THR A 903 -14.59 43.31 18.57
N THR A 904 -13.36 42.85 18.83
CA THR A 904 -12.57 41.95 17.97
C THR A 904 -11.74 41.00 18.82
N LEU A 905 -11.49 39.78 18.33
CA LEU A 905 -10.63 38.76 18.94
C LEU A 905 -9.64 38.26 17.87
N PRO A 906 -8.57 39.02 17.57
CA PRO A 906 -7.63 38.68 16.51
C PRO A 906 -6.78 37.45 16.87
N HIS A 907 -6.77 36.45 15.99
CA HIS A 907 -5.95 35.25 16.10
C HIS A 907 -5.08 35.05 14.84
N ARG A 908 -3.81 34.70 15.03
CA ARG A 908 -2.86 34.37 13.95
C ARG A 908 -2.99 32.88 13.62
N ARG A 909 -3.67 32.57 12.52
CA ARG A 909 -3.74 31.21 11.98
C ARG A 909 -2.61 30.99 10.97
N GLU A 910 -1.93 29.86 11.05
CA GLU A 910 -0.95 29.46 10.04
C GLU A 910 -1.51 28.38 9.11
N ILE A 911 -1.16 28.47 7.83
CA ILE A 911 -1.61 27.58 6.76
C ILE A 911 -0.42 27.34 5.83
N SER A 912 0.18 26.15 5.86
CA SER A 912 1.34 25.79 5.02
C SER A 912 2.47 26.85 5.03
N GLY A 913 2.88 27.28 6.23
CA GLY A 913 3.91 28.31 6.44
C GLY A 913 3.45 29.76 6.26
N LEU A 914 2.23 30.01 5.77
CA LEU A 914 1.68 31.36 5.62
C LEU A 914 0.82 31.74 6.83
N ALA A 915 1.23 32.78 7.56
CA ALA A 915 0.44 33.38 8.63
C ALA A 915 -0.67 34.28 8.06
N LYS A 916 -1.92 34.05 8.50
CA LYS A 916 -3.09 34.86 8.18
C LYS A 916 -3.83 35.23 9.46
N MET A 917 -4.03 36.53 9.67
CA MET A 917 -4.91 37.01 10.73
C MET A 917 -6.38 36.71 10.42
N MET A 918 -7.11 36.30 11.44
CA MET A 918 -8.58 36.19 11.45
C MET A 918 -9.13 36.80 12.73
N ASP A 919 -10.41 37.15 12.73
CA ASP A 919 -11.12 37.59 13.93
C ASP A 919 -12.11 36.50 14.38
N VAL A 920 -11.85 35.93 15.57
CA VAL A 920 -12.69 34.89 16.18
C VAL A 920 -14.05 35.45 16.62
N ARG A 921 -14.13 36.75 16.97
CA ARG A 921 -15.36 37.43 17.40
C ARG A 921 -16.43 37.45 16.31
N THR A 922 -16.02 37.40 15.05
CA THR A 922 -16.91 37.31 13.87
C THR A 922 -17.73 36.01 13.87
N TYR A 923 -17.19 34.92 14.42
CA TYR A 923 -17.83 33.60 14.40
C TYR A 923 -18.46 33.23 15.75
N LEU A 924 -17.85 33.64 16.85
CA LEU A 924 -18.31 33.32 18.20
C LEU A 924 -19.72 33.90 18.47
N LYS A 925 -20.60 33.11 19.10
CA LYS A 925 -21.97 33.49 19.50
C LYS A 925 -22.19 33.36 21.00
N ARG A 926 -21.71 32.27 21.60
CA ARG A 926 -21.74 32.02 23.04
C ARG A 926 -20.37 31.58 23.49
N ALA A 927 -19.99 31.99 24.69
CA ALA A 927 -18.86 31.47 25.42
C ALA A 927 -19.16 31.58 26.91
N GLU A 928 -19.42 30.46 27.55
CA GLU A 928 -19.81 30.33 28.96
C GLU A 928 -19.00 29.20 29.61
N VAL A 929 -18.92 29.16 30.94
CA VAL A 929 -18.45 27.94 31.63
C VAL A 929 -19.56 26.89 31.53
N ALA A 930 -19.19 25.64 31.24
CA ALA A 930 -20.14 24.58 30.98
C ALA A 930 -21.01 24.25 32.20
N SER A 931 -22.33 24.13 31.99
CA SER A 931 -23.27 23.72 33.04
C SER A 931 -23.05 22.25 33.44
N PRO A 932 -23.53 21.82 34.62
CA PRO A 932 -23.52 20.40 35.01
C PRO A 932 -24.18 19.48 33.97
N GLU A 933 -25.22 19.96 33.30
CA GLU A 933 -25.92 19.25 32.22
C GLU A 933 -25.04 19.06 30.99
N SER A 934 -24.31 20.12 30.57
CA SER A 934 -23.31 20.03 29.51
C SER A 934 -22.18 19.06 29.87
N LEU A 935 -21.76 19.02 31.13
CA LEU A 935 -20.70 18.12 31.59
C LEU A 935 -21.10 16.63 31.53
N LEU A 936 -22.39 16.28 31.48
CA LEU A 936 -22.85 14.90 31.20
C LEU A 936 -22.41 14.40 29.81
N ALA A 937 -22.11 15.29 28.87
CA ALA A 937 -21.57 14.91 27.57
C ALA A 937 -20.13 14.36 27.65
N LEU A 938 -19.41 14.61 28.76
CA LEU A 938 -18.08 14.06 28.99
C LEU A 938 -18.13 12.53 29.05
N GLU A 939 -19.04 11.96 29.86
CA GLU A 939 -19.22 10.51 30.02
C GLU A 939 -19.54 9.83 28.67
N ARG A 940 -20.46 10.39 27.88
CA ARG A 940 -20.77 9.91 26.51
C ARG A 940 -19.58 9.98 25.54
N ALA A 941 -18.62 10.86 25.80
CA ALA A 941 -17.39 11.00 25.04
C ALA A 941 -16.22 10.16 25.61
N GLY A 942 -16.44 9.40 26.69
CA GLY A 942 -15.44 8.67 27.46
C GLY A 942 -14.64 9.53 28.45
N LEU A 943 -14.85 10.85 28.46
CA LEU A 943 -14.07 11.85 29.18
C LEU A 943 -14.31 11.79 30.70
N THR A 944 -13.21 11.54 31.44
CA THR A 944 -13.18 11.41 32.90
C THR A 944 -12.01 12.20 33.50
N GLY A 945 -12.05 12.41 34.82
CA GLY A 945 -11.04 13.13 35.59
C GLY A 945 -11.43 14.56 35.98
N ASP A 946 -10.58 15.23 36.76
CA ASP A 946 -10.83 16.59 37.24
C ASP A 946 -10.61 17.63 36.12
N VAL A 947 -11.73 18.18 35.64
CA VAL A 947 -11.80 19.09 34.50
C VAL A 947 -12.73 20.26 34.76
N VAL A 948 -12.56 21.28 33.93
CA VAL A 948 -13.51 22.37 33.71
C VAL A 948 -13.66 22.55 32.20
N ALA A 949 -14.78 23.05 31.71
CA ALA A 949 -15.01 23.23 30.28
C ALA A 949 -15.66 24.58 29.97
N LEU A 950 -15.39 25.10 28.76
CA LEU A 950 -16.15 26.18 28.16
C LEU A 950 -17.18 25.62 27.20
N ASP A 951 -18.43 26.04 27.34
CA ASP A 951 -19.50 25.80 26.37
C ASP A 951 -19.52 26.96 25.37
N VAL A 952 -19.12 26.68 24.13
CA VAL A 952 -18.97 27.68 23.07
C VAL A 952 -19.86 27.36 21.87
N GLU A 953 -20.52 28.40 21.35
CA GLU A 953 -21.27 28.33 20.09
C GLU A 953 -20.57 29.20 19.04
N VAL A 954 -20.37 28.66 17.84
CA VAL A 954 -19.82 29.39 16.69
C VAL A 954 -20.71 29.27 15.47
N ASP A 955 -20.93 30.37 14.76
CA ASP A 955 -21.53 30.37 13.42
C ASP A 955 -20.55 29.78 12.38
N ILE A 956 -21.10 29.15 11.35
CA ILE A 956 -20.41 28.66 10.17
C ILE A 956 -20.94 29.48 8.98
N LEU A 957 -20.08 30.34 8.44
CA LEU A 957 -20.45 31.38 7.48
C LEU A 957 -20.04 30.98 6.06
N GLY A 958 -20.68 31.58 5.05
CA GLY A 958 -20.27 31.40 3.64
C GLY A 958 -18.85 31.90 3.32
N SER A 959 -18.25 32.67 4.22
CA SER A 959 -16.85 33.12 4.19
C SER A 959 -15.86 32.16 4.84
N GLY A 960 -16.33 31.18 5.62
CA GLY A 960 -15.50 30.22 6.35
C GLY A 960 -16.04 29.84 7.73
N SER A 961 -15.23 29.14 8.51
CA SER A 961 -15.48 28.77 9.91
C SER A 961 -14.20 28.86 10.73
N VAL A 962 -14.36 28.97 12.04
CA VAL A 962 -13.29 28.96 13.04
C VAL A 962 -13.13 27.54 13.63
N LYS A 963 -11.91 27.12 13.94
CA LYS A 963 -11.65 25.85 14.65
C LYS A 963 -11.91 26.01 16.14
N SER A 964 -12.29 24.92 16.83
CA SER A 964 -12.36 24.86 18.29
C SER A 964 -11.07 25.31 18.98
N SER A 965 -9.90 24.96 18.43
CA SER A 965 -8.60 25.39 18.94
C SER A 965 -8.29 26.87 18.73
N GLU A 966 -8.79 27.47 17.64
CA GLU A 966 -8.68 28.91 17.36
C GLU A 966 -9.58 29.70 18.34
N VAL A 967 -10.75 29.16 18.71
CA VAL A 967 -11.62 29.71 19.77
C VAL A 967 -10.97 29.59 21.15
N ALA A 968 -10.42 28.42 21.51
CA ALA A 968 -9.69 28.25 22.77
C ALA A 968 -8.54 29.25 22.89
N ALA A 969 -7.73 29.39 21.84
CA ALA A 969 -6.60 30.32 21.81
C ALA A 969 -7.00 31.79 21.98
N ALA A 970 -8.21 32.18 21.54
CA ALA A 970 -8.71 33.55 21.67
C ALA A 970 -9.39 33.86 23.02
N ILE A 971 -9.95 32.87 23.72
CA ILE A 971 -10.63 33.07 25.02
C ILE A 971 -9.69 32.80 26.19
N VAL A 972 -8.91 31.71 26.12
CA VAL A 972 -8.07 31.24 27.24
C VAL A 972 -6.58 31.27 26.96
N GLY A 973 -6.16 31.62 25.74
CA GLY A 973 -4.76 31.64 25.38
C GLY A 973 -3.99 32.86 25.89
N GLU A 974 -2.82 32.62 26.47
CA GLU A 974 -1.85 33.65 26.83
C GLU A 974 -0.81 33.74 25.70
N GLY A 975 -0.47 34.96 25.27
CA GLY A 975 0.29 35.17 24.03
C GLY A 975 -0.39 34.65 22.75
N GLY A 976 -1.67 34.26 22.82
CA GLY A 976 -2.40 33.62 21.73
C GLY A 976 -2.26 32.09 21.67
N VAL A 977 -1.70 31.45 22.70
CA VAL A 977 -1.58 29.98 22.81
C VAL A 977 -2.46 29.46 23.94
N ALA A 978 -3.44 28.61 23.62
CA ALA A 978 -4.32 28.00 24.61
C ALA A 978 -3.58 27.03 25.55
N PRO A 979 -4.05 26.85 26.81
CA PRO A 979 -3.75 25.66 27.60
C PRO A 979 -4.07 24.37 26.82
N ALA A 980 -3.43 23.27 27.19
CA ALA A 980 -3.72 21.95 26.63
C ALA A 980 -5.19 21.58 26.88
N HIS A 981 -5.96 21.43 25.80
CA HIS A 981 -7.40 21.26 25.84
C HIS A 981 -7.89 20.13 24.94
N ARG A 982 -9.13 19.70 25.16
CA ARG A 982 -9.89 18.79 24.29
C ARG A 982 -11.12 19.50 23.76
N ALA A 983 -11.67 18.99 22.66
CA ALA A 983 -12.91 19.48 22.10
C ALA A 983 -13.89 18.32 21.85
N ILE A 984 -15.10 18.44 22.39
CA ILE A 984 -16.28 17.69 21.91
C ILE A 984 -17.10 18.66 21.07
N ARG A 985 -17.46 18.30 19.84
CA ARG A 985 -18.58 18.89 19.09
C ARG A 985 -19.86 18.27 19.63
N LEU A 986 -20.64 19.05 20.38
CA LEU A 986 -21.89 18.58 21.01
C LEU A 986 -23.02 18.45 19.99
N GLU A 987 -23.15 19.47 19.15
CA GLU A 987 -24.26 19.69 18.21
C GLU A 987 -23.73 20.35 16.93
N LEU A 988 -24.24 19.92 15.78
CA LEU A 988 -24.19 20.74 14.57
C LEU A 988 -25.50 21.52 14.43
N ILE A 989 -25.39 22.85 14.50
CA ILE A 989 -26.54 23.74 14.59
C ILE A 989 -27.09 23.99 13.19
N ALA A 990 -28.40 23.77 13.06
CA ALA A 990 -29.19 24.39 12.01
C ALA A 990 -30.09 25.48 12.60
N ARG A 991 -30.45 26.47 11.78
CA ARG A 991 -31.43 27.50 12.14
C ARG A 991 -32.57 27.51 11.12
N SER A 992 -33.80 27.56 11.61
CA SER A 992 -35.02 27.71 10.79
C SER A 992 -35.08 29.10 10.13
N GLU A 993 -36.05 29.34 9.27
CA GLU A 993 -36.23 30.67 8.64
C GLU A 993 -36.58 31.78 9.68
N GLY A 994 -37.17 31.41 10.82
CA GLY A 994 -37.37 32.30 11.97
C GLY A 994 -36.13 32.48 12.87
N GLY A 995 -34.97 31.91 12.48
CA GLY A 995 -33.72 32.00 13.24
C GLY A 995 -33.58 31.03 14.42
N GLN A 996 -34.65 30.34 14.82
CA GLN A 996 -34.65 29.37 15.90
C GLN A 996 -33.72 28.18 15.59
N GLN A 997 -32.91 27.79 16.57
CA GLN A 997 -32.07 26.58 16.52
C GLN A 997 -32.93 25.32 16.49
N VAL A 998 -32.65 24.43 15.53
CA VAL A 998 -33.34 23.16 15.32
C VAL A 998 -32.33 22.07 14.94
N SER A 999 -32.69 20.80 15.13
CA SER A 999 -31.83 19.69 14.68
C SER A 999 -31.74 19.67 13.15
N PRO A 1000 -30.58 19.35 12.56
CA PRO A 1000 -30.47 19.06 11.13
C PRO A 1000 -31.36 17.91 10.62
N LEU A 1001 -31.96 17.09 11.50
CA LEU A 1001 -32.99 16.09 11.17
C LEU A 1001 -34.43 16.61 11.21
N ASP A 1002 -34.69 17.81 11.77
CA ASP A 1002 -36.03 18.41 11.73
C ASP A 1002 -36.29 19.02 10.35
N LEU A 1003 -36.57 18.14 9.40
CA LEU A 1003 -36.84 18.50 8.01
C LEU A 1003 -38.08 19.42 7.89
N ALA A 1004 -39.04 19.30 8.81
CA ALA A 1004 -40.24 20.14 8.81
C ALA A 1004 -39.92 21.60 9.14
N ALA A 1005 -39.12 21.86 10.19
CA ALA A 1005 -38.70 23.21 10.57
C ALA A 1005 -37.63 23.82 9.63
N LEU A 1006 -36.99 23.00 8.80
CA LEU A 1006 -35.96 23.43 7.84
C LEU A 1006 -36.48 23.71 6.42
N ARG A 1007 -37.71 23.28 6.10
CA ARG A 1007 -38.38 23.63 4.83
C ARG A 1007 -38.66 25.14 4.79
N ARG A 1008 -38.24 25.78 3.70
CA ARG A 1008 -38.65 27.15 3.40
C ARG A 1008 -39.99 27.12 2.63
N PRO A 1009 -40.95 27.99 2.94
CA PRO A 1009 -42.15 28.11 2.14
C PRO A 1009 -41.77 28.52 0.71
N ARG A 1010 -42.31 27.81 -0.29
CA ARG A 1010 -42.14 28.25 -1.68
C ARG A 1010 -42.79 29.62 -1.83
N PRO A 1011 -42.10 30.65 -2.37
CA PRO A 1011 -42.79 31.88 -2.76
C PRO A 1011 -43.87 31.52 -3.80
N PRO A 1012 -45.04 32.17 -3.76
CA PRO A 1012 -46.12 31.85 -4.68
C PRO A 1012 -45.63 32.00 -6.13
N VAL A 1013 -45.99 31.02 -6.97
CA VAL A 1013 -45.61 31.02 -8.38
C VAL A 1013 -46.18 32.26 -9.03
N ARG A 1014 -45.33 33.24 -9.35
CA ARG A 1014 -45.73 34.35 -10.22
C ARG A 1014 -46.15 33.76 -11.55
N GLU A 1015 -47.43 33.90 -11.87
CA GLU A 1015 -47.95 33.54 -13.18
C GLU A 1015 -47.11 34.24 -14.25
N ARG A 1016 -46.66 33.46 -15.22
CA ARG A 1016 -45.88 33.99 -16.33
C ARG A 1016 -46.86 34.75 -17.22
N PRO A 1017 -46.73 36.07 -17.41
CA PRO A 1017 -47.65 36.82 -18.25
C PRO A 1017 -47.67 36.19 -19.65
N PRO A 1018 -48.84 36.13 -20.32
CA PRO A 1018 -48.96 35.48 -21.62
C PRO A 1018 -47.98 36.10 -22.61
N ALA A 1019 -47.39 35.25 -23.45
CA ALA A 1019 -46.46 35.73 -24.47
C ALA A 1019 -47.19 36.71 -25.41
N PRO A 1020 -46.55 37.83 -25.79
CA PRO A 1020 -47.14 38.73 -26.77
C PRO A 1020 -47.38 37.97 -28.09
N PRO A 1021 -48.47 38.27 -28.82
CA PRO A 1021 -48.76 37.60 -30.08
C PRO A 1021 -47.62 37.86 -31.09
N PRO A 1022 -47.32 36.89 -31.98
CA PRO A 1022 -46.27 37.05 -32.98
C PRO A 1022 -46.61 38.22 -33.92
N ALA A 1023 -45.63 39.08 -34.16
CA ALA A 1023 -45.79 40.19 -35.11
C ALA A 1023 -45.96 39.64 -36.53
N LEU A 1024 -47.07 40.01 -37.18
CA LEU A 1024 -47.31 39.71 -38.59
C LEU A 1024 -46.37 40.55 -39.46
N THR A 1025 -45.51 39.90 -40.24
CA THR A 1025 -44.68 40.55 -41.26
C THR A 1025 -45.30 40.37 -42.64
N ALA A 1026 -46.04 41.40 -43.06
CA ALA A 1026 -46.64 41.58 -44.38
C ALA A 1026 -46.89 43.11 -44.52
N ASP A 1027 -46.57 43.81 -45.61
CA ASP A 1027 -45.98 43.39 -46.89
C ASP A 1027 -44.95 44.44 -47.40
N ALA A 1028 -44.48 44.25 -48.63
CA ALA A 1028 -43.48 45.04 -49.34
C ALA A 1028 -43.78 46.56 -49.48
N GLU A 1029 -42.72 47.37 -49.53
CA GLU A 1029 -42.14 47.90 -50.78
C GLU A 1029 -40.60 47.96 -50.67
#